data_AF-A0A0Q6AWB5-F1
#
_entry.id   AF-A0A0Q6AWB5-F1
#
_cell.length_a   1.000
_cell.length_b   1.000
_cell.length_c   1.000
_cell.angle_alpha   90.00
_cell.angle_beta   90.00
_cell.angle_gamma   90.00
#
_symmetry.space_group_name_H-M   'P 1'
#
loop_
_entity.id
_entity.type
_entity.pdbx_description
1 polymer ?
#
loop_
_entity_poly.entity_id
_entity_poly.type
_entity_poly.pdbx_seq_one_letter_code
_entity_poly.pdbx_strand_id
1 'polypeptide(L)'
;MRDLIRKIKHKLIEIKSVSNETEQALIRVTFVSFITLYLLFNGSSYQPVGVCLVYLCCGFLMLLNTLRNPQKNERRQWIAMVMDITATSVEQMISGPMAGVFIGIYLWLIIGYGLRYGTKFFKGCYVLSLIGFSITLYLNPYWNQHQHLAYGFLLTLLLIPPHTLRLQISLEKATKQAGEANEAKTNFLSNISHEMRTPLNGIIGASELLAQSKLDIKQSELLQMVGASATSLKKLINDVLDISKIEKGKIDLEEIAFYLPDMFQRLQLMFQIEVDRKQLWLHFDLDPGVERHYVGSMHHIEQVLMNLVANGIKFTQHGGVDVVVSVAERYANMSMLKFQIRDTGIGIKPEALPHIFDSFTQADSSITRRYGGTGLGTSIAKQLVELMSGKIHVTSDETNGTSFEVMLPLAHAEPSTQQATNEINLEVNSNVVPLSSHTRFRKKIRVLIADDNVVNRMILNETLQRMHCVVKAADNGDDALDALEHHQFDLMILDYNMPEMNGLEVFNIYHALPGSKPLRTVILTADATKATQNRCLNAGVYQVLTKPVISRQIQTLIEAVAQTIETGETVKPTSKAATRVARAAPAQEPVKPVSVPIEQAPERVANMAAYNEPLIDINRMEHLLKLGGSEAFLYRLITEFIETTDDLIRDLRTETLDLKLEQVHKLAHTLAGESANMGLIPLSKRSRRLLGLSMEDAQTISSLYQAVFDAYEETRVQLHLYRSKLSSKRSNK
;
A
#
# COMPACT_ATOMS: atom_id res chain seq x y z
N MET A 1 4.02 -45.42 -3.57
CA MET A 1 5.44 -44.96 -3.55
C MET A 1 5.57 -43.44 -3.42
N ARG A 2 5.02 -42.62 -4.34
CA ARG A 2 5.09 -41.14 -4.26
C ARG A 2 4.72 -40.57 -2.88
N ASP A 3 3.65 -41.02 -2.23
CA ASP A 3 3.28 -40.50 -0.90
C ASP A 3 4.18 -40.96 0.25
N LEU A 4 4.88 -42.09 0.10
CA LEU A 4 5.92 -42.47 1.05
C LEU A 4 7.10 -41.50 0.94
N ILE A 5 7.51 -41.19 -0.30
CA ILE A 5 8.52 -40.16 -0.60
C ILE A 5 8.05 -38.78 -0.12
N ARG A 6 6.76 -38.44 -0.28
CA ARG A 6 6.18 -37.16 0.18
C ARG A 6 6.17 -37.06 1.70
N LYS A 7 5.75 -38.10 2.42
CA LYS A 7 5.80 -38.17 3.90
C LYS A 7 7.24 -38.16 4.43
N ILE A 8 8.16 -38.87 3.77
CA ILE A 8 9.60 -38.82 4.08
C ILE A 8 10.15 -37.41 3.83
N LYS A 9 9.82 -36.76 2.71
CA LYS A 9 10.27 -35.40 2.38
C LYS A 9 9.69 -34.35 3.34
N HIS A 10 8.43 -34.49 3.76
CA HIS A 10 7.82 -33.62 4.76
C HIS A 10 8.49 -33.81 6.13
N LYS A 11 8.75 -35.05 6.54
CA LYS A 11 9.57 -35.33 7.73
C LYS A 11 11.01 -34.83 7.59
N LEU A 12 11.63 -34.86 6.41
CA LEU A 12 12.97 -34.27 6.20
C LEU A 12 12.96 -32.74 6.28
N ILE A 13 11.85 -32.08 5.93
CA ILE A 13 11.67 -30.63 6.07
C ILE A 13 11.41 -30.25 7.53
N GLU A 14 10.60 -31.03 8.24
CA GLU A 14 10.39 -30.93 9.70
C GLU A 14 11.70 -31.17 10.47
N ILE A 15 12.42 -32.25 10.13
CA ILE A 15 13.78 -32.55 10.60
C ILE A 15 14.78 -31.47 10.20
N LYS A 16 14.52 -30.61 9.19
CA LYS A 16 15.44 -29.53 8.77
C LYS A 16 15.65 -28.48 9.86
N SER A 17 14.81 -28.45 10.89
CA SER A 17 15.16 -27.90 12.21
C SER A 17 16.12 -28.82 12.98
N VAL A 18 17.18 -29.29 12.32
CA VAL A 18 18.01 -30.41 12.80
C VAL A 18 18.67 -29.98 14.11
N SER A 19 18.34 -30.65 15.22
CA SER A 19 19.17 -30.47 16.42
C SER A 19 20.58 -30.97 16.09
N ASN A 20 21.62 -30.19 16.43
CA ASN A 20 23.02 -30.51 16.08
C ASN A 20 23.46 -31.93 16.52
N GLU A 21 22.73 -32.50 17.48
CA GLU A 21 22.87 -33.88 17.97
C GLU A 21 22.32 -34.95 17.01
N THR A 22 21.22 -34.67 16.31
CA THR A 22 20.68 -35.54 15.24
C THR A 22 21.61 -35.54 14.03
N GLU A 23 22.15 -34.37 13.68
CA GLU A 23 23.13 -34.20 12.60
C GLU A 23 24.42 -34.99 12.90
N GLN A 24 25.01 -34.81 14.09
CA GLN A 24 26.19 -35.55 14.55
C GLN A 24 25.95 -37.06 14.55
N ALA A 25 24.78 -37.53 15.01
CA ALA A 25 24.47 -38.95 15.04
C ALA A 25 24.35 -39.57 13.63
N LEU A 26 23.76 -38.85 12.68
CA LEU A 26 23.69 -39.28 11.28
C LEU A 26 25.06 -39.29 10.60
N ILE A 27 25.89 -38.26 10.86
CA ILE A 27 27.26 -38.17 10.35
C ILE A 27 28.12 -39.30 10.91
N ARG A 28 28.02 -39.62 12.21
CA ARG A 28 28.70 -40.79 12.81
C ARG A 28 28.37 -42.06 12.06
N VAL A 29 27.09 -42.41 11.93
CA VAL A 29 26.67 -43.67 11.28
C VAL A 29 27.16 -43.73 9.83
N THR A 30 27.05 -42.64 9.08
CA THR A 30 27.53 -42.55 7.69
C THR A 30 29.06 -42.72 7.59
N PHE A 31 29.81 -41.99 8.41
CA PHE A 31 31.27 -41.97 8.35
C PHE A 31 31.90 -43.29 8.83
N VAL A 32 31.35 -43.89 9.89
CA VAL A 32 31.77 -45.22 10.37
C VAL A 32 31.43 -46.32 9.36
N SER A 33 30.26 -46.25 8.69
CA SER A 33 29.92 -47.19 7.62
C SER A 33 30.94 -47.14 6.46
N PHE A 34 31.39 -45.92 6.10
CA PHE A 34 32.42 -45.73 5.07
C PHE A 34 33.78 -46.31 5.49
N ILE A 35 34.22 -46.04 6.74
CA ILE A 35 35.47 -46.61 7.28
C ILE A 35 35.40 -48.15 7.33
N THR A 36 34.28 -48.71 7.79
CA THR A 36 34.07 -50.18 7.84
C THR A 36 34.19 -50.79 6.44
N LEU A 37 33.56 -50.19 5.44
CA LEU A 37 33.62 -50.64 4.05
C LEU A 37 35.05 -50.52 3.47
N TYR A 38 35.76 -49.45 3.77
CA TYR A 38 37.16 -49.25 3.37
C TYR A 38 38.09 -50.31 4.00
N LEU A 39 37.95 -50.58 5.30
CA LEU A 39 38.76 -51.59 5.99
C LEU A 39 38.51 -53.00 5.42
N LEU A 40 37.25 -53.34 5.15
CA LEU A 40 36.84 -54.59 4.47
C LEU A 40 37.46 -54.70 3.07
N PHE A 41 37.36 -53.66 2.25
CA PHE A 41 37.84 -53.67 0.87
C PHE A 41 39.37 -53.81 0.76
N ASN A 42 40.11 -53.22 1.71
CA ASN A 42 41.58 -53.31 1.74
C ASN A 42 42.11 -54.59 2.43
N GLY A 43 41.25 -55.56 2.76
CA GLY A 43 41.67 -56.83 3.37
C GLY A 43 42.25 -56.69 4.77
N SER A 44 41.77 -55.71 5.55
CA SER A 44 42.24 -55.46 6.92
C SER A 44 41.98 -56.66 7.83
N SER A 45 42.75 -56.79 8.91
CA SER A 45 42.53 -57.84 9.90
C SER A 45 41.15 -57.71 10.57
N TYR A 46 40.62 -58.83 11.05
CA TYR A 46 39.27 -58.90 11.63
C TYR A 46 39.07 -58.04 12.89
N GLN A 47 40.14 -57.60 13.55
CA GLN A 47 40.08 -56.81 14.79
C GLN A 47 39.59 -55.37 14.57
N PRO A 48 40.23 -54.51 13.74
CA PRO A 48 39.67 -53.22 13.32
C PRO A 48 38.23 -53.31 12.81
N VAL A 49 37.95 -54.25 11.90
CA VAL A 49 36.60 -54.42 11.34
C VAL A 49 35.57 -54.74 12.44
N GLY A 50 35.92 -55.55 13.43
CA GLY A 50 35.08 -55.85 14.59
C GLY A 50 34.81 -54.62 15.47
N VAL A 51 35.81 -53.77 15.73
CA VAL A 51 35.64 -52.55 16.54
C VAL A 51 34.76 -51.54 15.81
N CYS A 52 34.98 -51.31 14.51
CA CYS A 52 34.12 -50.52 13.65
C CYS A 52 32.66 -51.00 13.66
N LEU A 53 32.41 -52.32 13.57
CA LEU A 53 31.05 -52.88 13.60
C LEU A 53 30.37 -52.67 14.97
N VAL A 54 31.07 -52.86 16.09
CA VAL A 54 30.53 -52.59 17.43
C VAL A 54 30.20 -51.10 17.60
N TYR A 55 31.12 -50.22 17.20
CA TYR A 55 30.92 -48.77 17.24
C TYR A 55 29.78 -48.31 16.33
N LEU A 56 29.59 -48.94 15.16
CA LEU A 56 28.46 -48.70 14.26
C LEU A 56 27.13 -49.09 14.91
N CYS A 57 27.05 -50.25 15.57
CA CYS A 57 25.88 -50.67 16.34
C CYS A 57 25.55 -49.67 17.46
N CYS A 58 26.55 -49.22 18.24
CA CYS A 58 26.35 -48.17 19.24
C CYS A 58 25.92 -46.83 18.60
N GLY A 59 26.45 -46.48 17.43
CA GLY A 59 26.04 -45.33 16.64
C GLY A 59 24.57 -45.36 16.23
N PHE A 60 24.08 -46.51 15.73
CA PHE A 60 22.66 -46.72 15.43
C PHE A 60 21.78 -46.64 16.68
N LEU A 61 22.20 -47.22 17.81
CA LEU A 61 21.47 -47.12 19.09
C LEU A 61 21.38 -45.65 19.58
N MET A 62 22.45 -44.87 19.45
CA MET A 62 22.42 -43.44 19.76
C MET A 62 21.52 -42.66 18.80
N LEU A 63 21.58 -42.95 17.49
CA LEU A 63 20.70 -42.30 16.50
C LEU A 63 19.22 -42.59 16.78
N LEU A 64 18.87 -43.84 17.10
CA LEU A 64 17.51 -44.23 17.52
C LEU A 64 17.07 -43.52 18.81
N ASN A 65 17.97 -43.33 19.77
CA ASN A 65 17.70 -42.59 21.01
C ASN A 65 17.46 -41.09 20.74
N THR A 66 18.29 -40.45 19.91
CA THR A 66 18.11 -39.04 19.51
C THR A 66 16.83 -38.84 18.69
N LEU A 67 16.49 -39.74 17.76
CA LEU A 67 15.24 -39.69 16.99
C LEU A 67 13.99 -39.95 17.84
N ARG A 68 14.09 -40.69 18.96
CA ARG A 68 13.00 -40.88 19.93
C ARG A 68 12.80 -39.69 20.87
N ASN A 69 13.85 -38.94 21.18
CA ASN A 69 13.76 -37.72 21.99
C ASN A 69 14.68 -36.63 21.40
N PRO A 70 14.19 -35.80 20.47
CA PRO A 70 15.02 -34.83 19.74
C PRO A 70 15.42 -33.59 20.57
N GLN A 71 14.95 -33.45 21.82
CA GLN A 71 15.32 -32.35 22.71
C GLN A 71 16.83 -32.39 23.05
N LYS A 72 17.44 -31.21 23.26
CA LYS A 72 18.86 -31.06 23.63
C LYS A 72 19.15 -31.78 24.95
N ASN A 73 20.09 -32.73 24.94
CA ASN A 73 20.48 -33.47 26.13
C ASN A 73 22.02 -33.51 26.30
N GLU A 74 22.56 -32.64 27.16
CA GLU A 74 24.03 -32.57 27.34
C GLU A 74 24.64 -33.89 27.83
N ARG A 75 23.92 -34.70 28.62
CA ARG A 75 24.44 -36.02 29.05
C ARG A 75 24.63 -36.96 27.87
N ARG A 76 23.67 -36.99 26.94
CA ARG A 76 23.76 -37.79 25.70
C ARG A 76 24.87 -37.27 24.78
N GLN A 77 25.10 -35.96 24.73
CA GLN A 77 26.20 -35.32 23.98
C GLN A 77 27.59 -35.66 24.57
N TRP A 78 27.74 -35.72 25.91
CA TRP A 78 28.99 -36.17 26.54
C TRP A 78 29.23 -37.67 26.36
N ILE A 79 28.20 -38.52 26.49
CA ILE A 79 28.31 -39.97 26.23
C ILE A 79 28.73 -40.23 24.78
N ALA A 80 28.11 -39.50 23.83
CA ALA A 80 28.48 -39.49 22.41
C ALA A 80 29.96 -39.14 22.21
N MET A 81 30.45 -38.05 22.82
CA MET A 81 31.86 -37.63 22.69
C MET A 81 32.83 -38.67 23.24
N VAL A 82 32.57 -39.20 24.44
CA VAL A 82 33.44 -40.22 25.06
C VAL A 82 33.51 -41.46 24.16
N MET A 83 32.36 -41.93 23.67
CA MET A 83 32.29 -43.07 22.75
C MET A 83 33.08 -42.83 21.45
N ASP A 84 32.92 -41.65 20.83
CA ASP A 84 33.60 -41.31 19.57
C ASP A 84 35.13 -41.28 19.73
N ILE A 85 35.61 -40.69 20.83
CA ILE A 85 37.04 -40.59 21.13
C ILE A 85 37.60 -41.96 21.50
N THR A 86 36.92 -42.74 22.35
CA THR A 86 37.36 -44.09 22.73
C THR A 86 37.44 -45.01 21.50
N ALA A 87 36.44 -45.00 20.61
CA ALA A 87 36.51 -45.76 19.36
C ALA A 87 37.70 -45.33 18.50
N THR A 88 37.92 -44.02 18.33
CA THR A 88 39.07 -43.47 17.59
C THR A 88 40.40 -43.90 18.20
N SER A 89 40.54 -43.89 19.54
CA SER A 89 41.75 -44.32 20.25
C SER A 89 42.03 -45.82 20.11
N VAL A 90 41.00 -46.66 20.24
CA VAL A 90 41.12 -48.12 20.11
C VAL A 90 41.50 -48.50 18.68
N GLU A 91 40.79 -47.96 17.67
CA GLU A 91 41.11 -48.21 16.25
C GLU A 91 42.55 -47.83 15.92
N GLN A 92 43.02 -46.67 16.41
CA GLN A 92 44.40 -46.22 16.21
C GLN A 92 45.44 -47.10 16.92
N MET A 93 45.04 -47.83 17.97
CA MET A 93 45.92 -48.78 18.66
C MET A 93 46.06 -50.11 17.90
N ILE A 94 45.08 -50.49 17.09
CA ILE A 94 45.05 -51.79 16.38
C ILE A 94 45.25 -51.70 14.86
N SER A 95 45.10 -50.51 14.25
CA SER A 95 45.18 -50.30 12.79
C SER A 95 46.59 -50.28 12.18
N GLY A 96 47.64 -50.54 12.98
CA GLY A 96 49.02 -50.61 12.49
C GLY A 96 49.45 -49.38 11.67
N PRO A 97 50.00 -49.53 10.45
CA PRO A 97 50.38 -48.41 9.58
C PRO A 97 49.25 -47.41 9.27
N MET A 98 47.98 -47.83 9.30
CA MET A 98 46.83 -46.94 9.05
C MET A 98 46.47 -46.05 10.26
N ALA A 99 47.14 -46.24 11.41
CA ALA A 99 46.95 -45.43 12.61
C ALA A 99 47.18 -43.91 12.39
N GLY A 100 47.93 -43.54 11.35
CA GLY A 100 48.09 -42.13 10.95
C GLY A 100 46.79 -41.45 10.53
N VAL A 101 45.84 -42.17 9.91
CA VAL A 101 44.57 -41.58 9.42
C VAL A 101 43.71 -41.03 10.56
N PHE A 102 43.75 -41.68 11.72
CA PHE A 102 42.94 -41.33 12.89
C PHE A 102 43.31 -39.99 13.52
N ILE A 103 44.47 -39.38 13.20
CA ILE A 103 44.77 -38.00 13.64
C ILE A 103 43.82 -36.98 13.01
N GLY A 104 43.44 -37.20 11.73
CA GLY A 104 42.45 -36.38 11.04
C GLY A 104 41.06 -36.54 11.67
N ILE A 105 40.75 -37.73 12.18
CA ILE A 105 39.50 -38.02 12.88
C ILE A 105 39.47 -37.32 14.25
N TYR A 106 40.55 -37.30 15.04
CA TYR A 106 40.60 -36.49 16.26
C TYR A 106 40.40 -35.00 15.98
N LEU A 107 41.09 -34.44 14.97
CA LEU A 107 40.93 -33.02 14.61
C LEU A 107 39.50 -32.71 14.15
N TRP A 108 38.90 -33.60 13.35
CA TRP A 108 37.50 -33.51 12.92
C TRP A 108 36.52 -33.58 14.10
N LEU A 109 36.74 -34.48 15.06
CA LEU A 109 35.92 -34.58 16.28
C LEU A 109 36.03 -33.31 17.13
N ILE A 110 37.24 -32.81 17.40
CA ILE A 110 37.46 -31.62 18.23
C ILE A 110 36.79 -30.39 17.62
N ILE A 111 36.99 -30.15 16.32
CA ILE A 111 36.38 -29.04 15.58
C ILE A 111 34.86 -29.23 15.49
N GLY A 112 34.40 -30.45 15.16
CA GLY A 112 32.98 -30.76 15.01
C GLY A 112 32.17 -30.59 16.30
N TYR A 113 32.66 -31.13 17.44
CA TYR A 113 32.03 -30.91 18.75
C TYR A 113 32.12 -29.45 19.20
N GLY A 114 33.19 -28.74 18.84
CA GLY A 114 33.34 -27.31 19.10
C GLY A 114 32.33 -26.44 18.36
N LEU A 115 32.17 -26.63 17.05
CA LEU A 115 31.22 -25.88 16.24
C LEU A 115 29.75 -26.24 16.56
N ARG A 116 29.46 -27.52 16.86
CA ARG A 116 28.08 -27.98 17.13
C ARG A 116 27.57 -27.71 18.55
N TYR A 117 28.45 -27.69 19.56
CA TYR A 117 28.04 -27.57 20.97
C TYR A 117 28.83 -26.53 21.77
N GLY A 118 29.73 -25.79 21.13
CA GLY A 118 30.46 -24.66 21.71
C GLY A 118 31.73 -25.04 22.49
N THR A 119 32.41 -24.00 22.98
CA THR A 119 33.75 -24.07 23.58
C THR A 119 33.90 -25.03 24.78
N LYS A 120 32.81 -25.31 25.51
CA LYS A 120 32.75 -26.33 26.58
C LYS A 120 33.07 -27.72 26.04
N PHE A 121 32.41 -28.12 24.95
CA PHE A 121 32.59 -29.41 24.31
C PHE A 121 33.87 -29.46 23.46
N PHE A 122 34.31 -28.34 22.87
CA PHE A 122 35.65 -28.24 22.27
C PHE A 122 36.73 -28.64 23.28
N LYS A 123 36.75 -28.00 24.47
CA LYS A 123 37.76 -28.24 25.51
C LYS A 123 37.71 -29.68 26.04
N GLY A 124 36.51 -30.22 26.25
CA GLY A 124 36.32 -31.62 26.60
C GLY A 124 36.90 -32.57 25.56
N CYS A 125 36.50 -32.40 24.29
CA CYS A 125 36.98 -33.25 23.20
C CYS A 125 38.50 -33.17 23.05
N TYR A 126 39.07 -31.97 23.14
CA TYR A 126 40.51 -31.77 23.02
C TYR A 126 41.30 -32.49 24.13
N VAL A 127 40.87 -32.35 25.39
CA VAL A 127 41.54 -33.03 26.52
C VAL A 127 41.40 -34.55 26.41
N LEU A 128 40.21 -35.08 26.10
CA LEU A 128 40.03 -36.52 25.95
C LEU A 128 40.80 -37.08 24.74
N SER A 129 40.86 -36.37 23.62
CA SER A 129 41.66 -36.77 22.45
C SER A 129 43.16 -36.78 22.75
N LEU A 130 43.66 -35.80 23.52
CA LEU A 130 45.07 -35.76 23.92
C LEU A 130 45.42 -36.93 24.86
N ILE A 131 44.53 -37.27 25.80
CA ILE A 131 44.69 -38.44 26.68
C ILE A 131 44.65 -39.73 25.87
N GLY A 132 43.64 -39.90 25.01
CA GLY A 132 43.48 -41.07 24.14
C GLY A 132 44.69 -41.30 23.25
N PHE A 133 45.18 -40.26 22.56
CA PHE A 133 46.38 -40.37 21.74
C PHE A 133 47.64 -40.66 22.56
N SER A 134 47.81 -40.05 23.75
CA SER A 134 48.96 -40.32 24.62
C SER A 134 48.99 -41.78 25.11
N ILE A 135 47.82 -42.38 25.38
CA ILE A 135 47.70 -43.80 25.72
C ILE A 135 48.10 -44.67 24.51
N THR A 136 47.58 -44.35 23.32
CA THR A 136 47.93 -45.07 22.07
C THR A 136 49.42 -44.96 21.74
N LEU A 137 50.05 -43.79 21.96
CA LEU A 137 51.51 -43.60 21.78
C LEU A 137 52.34 -44.50 22.69
N TYR A 138 51.92 -44.71 23.94
CA TYR A 138 52.61 -45.58 24.89
C TYR A 138 52.39 -47.07 24.60
N LEU A 139 51.16 -47.47 24.27
CA LEU A 139 50.78 -48.88 24.15
C LEU A 139 51.03 -49.51 22.78
N ASN A 140 51.02 -48.75 21.68
CA ASN A 140 51.16 -49.32 20.32
C ASN A 140 52.65 -49.39 19.89
N PRO A 141 53.21 -50.59 19.61
CA PRO A 141 54.59 -50.75 19.16
C PRO A 141 54.95 -49.98 17.87
N TYR A 142 53.97 -49.70 17.01
CA TYR A 142 54.16 -48.94 15.77
C TYR A 142 54.69 -47.52 16.05
N TRP A 143 54.11 -46.81 17.02
CA TRP A 143 54.54 -45.45 17.36
C TRP A 143 55.92 -45.43 18.04
N ASN A 144 56.26 -46.48 18.79
CA ASN A 144 57.60 -46.66 19.36
C ASN A 144 58.69 -46.87 18.28
N GLN A 145 58.34 -47.44 17.11
CA GLN A 145 59.24 -47.56 15.95
C GLN A 145 59.28 -46.27 15.12
N HIS A 146 58.18 -45.52 15.03
CA HIS A 146 58.05 -44.31 14.21
C HIS A 146 57.95 -43.02 15.04
N GLN A 147 58.87 -42.84 16.00
CA GLN A 147 58.83 -41.74 16.99
C GLN A 147 58.75 -40.34 16.38
N HIS A 148 59.43 -40.09 15.25
CA HIS A 148 59.37 -38.79 14.57
C HIS A 148 57.94 -38.45 14.07
N LEU A 149 57.21 -39.46 13.59
CA LEU A 149 55.84 -39.34 13.12
C LEU A 149 54.86 -39.19 14.29
N ALA A 150 55.10 -39.96 15.38
CA ALA A 150 54.38 -39.84 16.65
C ALA A 150 54.46 -38.43 17.24
N TYR A 151 55.67 -37.87 17.40
CA TYR A 151 55.87 -36.51 17.92
C TYR A 151 55.35 -35.44 16.96
N GLY A 152 55.45 -35.66 15.64
CA GLY A 152 54.84 -34.79 14.63
C GLY A 152 53.34 -34.67 14.80
N PHE A 153 52.62 -35.80 14.90
CA PHE A 153 51.18 -35.81 15.14
C PHE A 153 50.79 -35.31 16.54
N LEU A 154 51.60 -35.53 17.57
CA LEU A 154 51.38 -34.96 18.90
C LEU A 154 51.47 -33.44 18.86
N LEU A 155 52.46 -32.89 18.15
CA LEU A 155 52.62 -31.45 17.93
C LEU A 155 51.46 -30.89 17.10
N THR A 156 50.99 -31.59 16.07
CA THR A 156 49.79 -31.22 15.30
C THR A 156 48.56 -31.14 16.20
N LEU A 157 48.34 -32.15 17.05
CA LEU A 157 47.21 -32.20 17.98
C LEU A 157 47.33 -31.15 19.10
N LEU A 158 48.54 -30.73 19.46
CA LEU A 158 48.79 -29.72 20.50
C LEU A 158 48.73 -28.28 19.96
N LEU A 159 49.06 -28.03 18.69
CA LEU A 159 49.08 -26.69 18.08
C LEU A 159 47.79 -26.29 17.35
N ILE A 160 47.17 -27.20 16.58
CA ILE A 160 46.01 -26.84 15.74
C ILE A 160 44.77 -26.50 16.60
N PRO A 161 44.35 -27.31 17.59
CA PRO A 161 43.14 -27.03 18.36
C PRO A 161 43.17 -25.70 19.15
N PRO A 162 44.26 -25.31 19.84
CA PRO A 162 44.32 -23.98 20.46
C PRO A 162 44.21 -22.83 19.45
N HIS A 163 44.67 -23.00 18.21
CA HIS A 163 44.51 -21.99 17.16
C HIS A 163 43.07 -21.94 16.63
N THR A 164 42.45 -23.08 16.30
CA THR A 164 41.06 -23.11 15.82
C THR A 164 40.06 -22.65 16.90
N LEU A 165 40.31 -22.94 18.18
CA LEU A 165 39.51 -22.40 19.29
C LEU A 165 39.60 -20.87 19.40
N ARG A 166 40.79 -20.27 19.17
CA ARG A 166 40.93 -18.80 19.12
C ARG A 166 40.15 -18.20 17.95
N LEU A 167 40.23 -18.82 16.77
CA LEU A 167 39.46 -18.39 15.60
C LEU A 167 37.94 -18.51 15.84
N GLN A 168 37.47 -19.63 16.40
CA GLN A 168 36.05 -19.81 16.74
C GLN A 168 35.56 -18.74 17.73
N ILE A 169 36.28 -18.50 18.83
CA ILE A 169 35.91 -17.48 19.82
C ILE A 169 35.94 -16.07 19.20
N SER A 170 36.89 -15.79 18.31
CA SER A 170 36.95 -14.51 17.59
C SER A 170 35.77 -14.34 16.63
N LEU A 171 35.33 -15.41 15.95
CA LEU A 171 34.17 -15.42 15.08
C LEU A 171 32.88 -15.23 15.87
N GLU A 172 32.67 -16.01 16.95
CA GLU A 172 31.52 -15.90 17.87
C GLU A 172 31.42 -14.49 18.47
N LYS A 173 32.55 -13.87 18.81
CA LYS A 173 32.59 -12.49 19.30
C LYS A 173 32.25 -11.50 18.18
N ALA A 174 32.81 -11.65 16.98
CA ALA A 174 32.58 -10.73 15.87
C ALA A 174 31.12 -10.76 15.38
N THR A 175 30.52 -11.95 15.25
CA THR A 175 29.10 -12.08 14.88
C THR A 175 28.17 -11.53 15.95
N LYS A 176 28.48 -11.77 17.24
CA LYS A 176 27.74 -11.15 18.34
C LYS A 176 27.85 -9.62 18.31
N GLN A 177 29.04 -9.05 18.16
CA GLN A 177 29.23 -7.60 18.13
C GLN A 177 28.54 -6.96 16.90
N ALA A 178 28.53 -7.62 15.75
CA ALA A 178 27.77 -7.18 14.59
C ALA A 178 26.25 -7.20 14.83
N GLY A 179 25.74 -8.22 15.53
CA GLY A 179 24.35 -8.30 15.96
C GLY A 179 23.96 -7.18 16.93
N GLU A 180 24.75 -6.97 17.99
CA GLU A 180 24.54 -5.88 18.97
C GLU A 180 24.59 -4.50 18.30
N ALA A 181 25.51 -4.28 17.36
CA ALA A 181 25.61 -3.03 16.61
C ALA A 181 24.40 -2.80 15.67
N ASN A 182 23.92 -3.84 14.98
CA ASN A 182 22.75 -3.72 14.10
C ASN A 182 21.44 -3.53 14.90
N GLU A 183 21.33 -4.18 16.06
CA GLU A 183 20.22 -3.92 16.97
C GLU A 183 20.22 -2.46 17.44
N ALA A 184 21.37 -1.95 17.91
CA ALA A 184 21.53 -0.58 18.35
C ALA A 184 21.25 0.44 17.23
N LYS A 185 21.76 0.24 16.00
CA LYS A 185 21.46 1.05 14.79
C LYS A 185 19.96 1.25 14.63
N THR A 186 19.19 0.17 14.62
CA THR A 186 17.73 0.24 14.41
C THR A 186 17.00 0.82 15.62
N ASN A 187 17.40 0.49 16.84
CA ASN A 187 16.72 1.01 18.04
C ASN A 187 16.95 2.54 18.16
N PHE A 188 18.13 3.02 17.75
CA PHE A 188 18.44 4.44 17.58
C PHE A 188 17.57 5.10 16.50
N LEU A 189 17.45 4.51 15.30
CA LEU A 189 16.56 5.02 14.24
C LEU A 189 15.08 5.05 14.66
N SER A 190 14.61 4.03 15.38
CA SER A 190 13.25 3.95 15.91
C SER A 190 12.97 5.09 16.90
N ASN A 191 13.85 5.28 17.88
CA ASN A 191 13.71 6.34 18.88
C ASN A 191 13.80 7.73 18.25
N ILE A 192 14.80 7.98 17.39
CA ILE A 192 14.96 9.26 16.70
C ILE A 192 13.76 9.57 15.80
N SER A 193 13.14 8.58 15.17
CA SER A 193 11.93 8.83 14.38
C SER A 193 10.78 9.35 15.25
N HIS A 194 10.56 8.81 16.44
CA HIS A 194 9.55 9.34 17.37
C HIS A 194 9.92 10.72 17.92
N GLU A 195 11.20 10.93 18.29
CA GLU A 195 11.74 12.22 18.75
C GLU A 195 11.62 13.31 17.67
N MET A 196 11.82 12.99 16.39
CA MET A 196 11.74 13.92 15.26
C MET A 196 10.31 14.13 14.74
N ARG A 197 9.47 13.08 14.74
CA ARG A 197 8.06 13.15 14.30
C ARG A 197 7.24 14.09 15.20
N THR A 198 7.57 14.18 16.48
CA THR A 198 6.85 15.00 17.45
C THR A 198 6.96 16.52 17.18
N PRO A 199 8.15 17.14 17.16
CA PRO A 199 8.29 18.55 16.79
C PRO A 199 7.89 18.81 15.34
N LEU A 200 8.07 17.83 14.43
CA LEU A 200 7.68 17.98 13.02
C LEU A 200 6.16 18.05 12.83
N ASN A 201 5.39 17.23 13.55
CA ASN A 201 3.93 17.39 13.63
C ASN A 201 3.55 18.75 14.25
N GLY A 202 4.35 19.26 15.20
CA GLY A 202 4.20 20.61 15.74
C GLY A 202 4.42 21.71 14.69
N ILE A 203 5.46 21.59 13.86
CA ILE A 203 5.74 22.53 12.75
C ILE A 203 4.63 22.47 11.69
N ILE A 204 4.18 21.27 11.31
CA ILE A 204 3.05 21.09 10.38
C ILE A 204 1.78 21.73 10.95
N GLY A 205 1.41 21.43 12.19
CA GLY A 205 0.22 21.99 12.84
C GLY A 205 0.30 23.51 13.03
N ALA A 206 1.46 24.06 13.39
CA ALA A 206 1.68 25.50 13.46
C ALA A 206 1.59 26.16 12.08
N SER A 207 2.08 25.50 11.03
CA SER A 207 1.95 25.95 9.65
C SER A 207 0.50 25.93 9.17
N GLU A 208 -0.24 24.85 9.43
CA GLU A 208 -1.67 24.72 9.13
C GLU A 208 -2.51 25.78 9.87
N LEU A 209 -2.16 26.12 11.12
CA LEU A 209 -2.85 27.15 11.91
C LEU A 209 -2.50 28.58 11.45
N LEU A 210 -1.24 28.85 11.12
CA LEU A 210 -0.85 30.15 10.55
C LEU A 210 -1.49 30.36 9.16
N ALA A 211 -1.68 29.30 8.37
CA ALA A 211 -2.35 29.36 7.06
C ALA A 211 -3.87 29.65 7.17
N GLN A 212 -4.45 29.57 8.37
CA GLN A 212 -5.82 29.99 8.68
C GLN A 212 -5.89 31.46 9.16
N SER A 213 -4.76 32.17 9.24
CA SER A 213 -4.69 33.58 9.63
C SER A 213 -4.57 34.51 8.42
N LYS A 214 -4.69 35.83 8.64
CA LYS A 214 -4.46 36.82 7.58
C LYS A 214 -2.95 36.99 7.35
N LEU A 215 -2.46 36.35 6.29
CA LEU A 215 -1.09 36.46 5.78
C LEU A 215 -1.02 37.42 4.59
N ASP A 216 0.15 38.02 4.36
CA ASP A 216 0.45 38.60 3.03
C ASP A 216 0.91 37.51 2.04
N ILE A 217 1.02 37.85 0.76
CA ILE A 217 1.38 36.91 -0.33
C ILE A 217 2.73 36.21 -0.04
N LYS A 218 3.77 36.95 0.37
CA LYS A 218 5.08 36.38 0.70
C LYS A 218 5.03 35.52 1.95
N GLN A 219 4.26 35.91 2.96
CA GLN A 219 4.04 35.09 4.14
C GLN A 219 3.35 33.76 3.78
N SER A 220 2.36 33.79 2.87
CA SER A 220 1.68 32.61 2.35
C SER A 220 2.64 31.68 1.58
N GLU A 221 3.43 32.22 0.65
CA GLU A 221 4.46 31.48 -0.09
C GLU A 221 5.48 30.80 0.84
N LEU A 222 6.04 31.57 1.79
CA LEU A 222 6.99 31.07 2.77
C LEU A 222 6.38 29.96 3.64
N LEU A 223 5.11 30.10 4.03
CA LEU A 223 4.42 29.14 4.87
C LEU A 223 4.07 27.85 4.12
N GLN A 224 3.65 27.94 2.85
CA GLN A 224 3.49 26.78 1.98
C GLN A 224 4.84 26.06 1.80
N MET A 225 5.93 26.80 1.61
CA MET A 225 7.28 26.22 1.50
C MET A 225 7.70 25.50 2.80
N VAL A 226 7.39 26.06 3.97
CA VAL A 226 7.60 25.41 5.28
C VAL A 226 6.75 24.14 5.41
N GLY A 227 5.46 24.19 5.09
CA GLY A 227 4.54 23.04 5.15
C GLY A 227 4.93 21.90 4.21
N ALA A 228 5.32 22.22 2.97
CA ALA A 228 5.81 21.26 1.98
C ALA A 228 7.16 20.64 2.40
N SER A 229 8.07 21.44 2.96
CA SER A 229 9.36 20.97 3.49
C SER A 229 9.16 20.04 4.70
N ALA A 230 8.29 20.41 5.62
CA ALA A 230 7.97 19.61 6.80
C ALA A 230 7.29 18.28 6.44
N THR A 231 6.38 18.30 5.46
CA THR A 231 5.73 17.09 4.92
C THR A 231 6.73 16.19 4.21
N SER A 232 7.67 16.76 3.46
CA SER A 232 8.75 16.02 2.79
C SER A 232 9.71 15.37 3.78
N LEU A 233 10.07 16.08 4.86
CA LEU A 233 10.87 15.52 5.95
C LEU A 233 10.13 14.41 6.71
N LYS A 234 8.80 14.54 6.87
CA LYS A 234 7.95 13.50 7.49
C LYS A 234 7.90 12.24 6.64
N LYS A 235 7.87 12.37 5.31
CA LYS A 235 8.05 11.22 4.39
C LYS A 235 9.45 10.61 4.55
N LEU A 236 10.52 11.39 4.47
CA LEU A 236 11.90 10.92 4.67
C LEU A 236 12.09 10.09 5.96
N ILE A 237 11.53 10.56 7.07
CA ILE A 237 11.61 9.89 8.37
C ILE A 237 10.85 8.56 8.38
N ASN A 238 9.75 8.45 7.62
CA ASN A 238 9.01 7.19 7.46
C ASN A 238 9.72 6.24 6.49
N ASP A 239 10.18 6.71 5.32
CA ASP A 239 10.98 5.95 4.34
C ASP A 239 12.16 5.24 5.04
N VAL A 240 12.88 5.95 5.92
CA VAL A 240 14.02 5.42 6.69
C VAL A 240 13.58 4.42 7.78
N LEU A 241 12.43 4.61 8.42
CA LEU A 241 11.90 3.62 9.37
C LEU A 241 11.53 2.31 8.68
N ASP A 242 10.87 2.38 7.53
CA ASP A 242 10.36 1.20 6.85
C ASP A 242 11.51 0.31 6.37
N ILE A 243 12.58 0.88 5.80
CA ILE A 243 13.84 0.16 5.53
C ILE A 243 14.37 -0.51 6.81
N SER A 244 14.40 0.20 7.94
CA SER A 244 14.91 -0.36 9.20
C SER A 244 14.02 -1.44 9.82
N LYS A 245 12.71 -1.50 9.48
CA LYS A 245 11.83 -2.63 9.80
C LYS A 245 12.10 -3.82 8.89
N ILE A 246 12.27 -3.59 7.57
CA ILE A 246 12.53 -4.64 6.59
C ILE A 246 13.89 -5.31 6.85
N GLU A 247 14.95 -4.54 7.14
CA GLU A 247 16.27 -5.06 7.54
C GLU A 247 16.22 -6.00 8.76
N LYS A 248 15.23 -5.84 9.65
CA LYS A 248 15.01 -6.71 10.83
C LYS A 248 13.99 -7.83 10.61
N GLY A 249 13.36 -7.94 9.43
CA GLY A 249 12.24 -8.86 9.21
C GLY A 249 11.04 -8.57 10.11
N LYS A 250 10.83 -7.31 10.49
CA LYS A 250 9.77 -6.81 11.38
C LYS A 250 8.65 -6.08 10.62
N ILE A 251 8.39 -6.48 9.38
CA ILE A 251 7.16 -6.13 8.68
C ILE A 251 6.23 -7.34 8.78
N ASP A 252 5.09 -7.14 9.42
CA ASP A 252 4.02 -8.11 9.45
C ASP A 252 3.30 -8.08 8.08
N LEU A 253 3.42 -9.17 7.33
CA LEU A 253 2.65 -9.36 6.10
C LEU A 253 1.23 -9.81 6.46
N GLU A 254 0.29 -8.87 6.45
CA GLU A 254 -1.14 -9.18 6.56
C GLU A 254 -1.59 -10.02 5.34
N GLU A 255 -2.02 -11.27 5.56
CA GLU A 255 -2.65 -12.09 4.52
C GLU A 255 -4.17 -11.86 4.48
N ILE A 256 -4.59 -10.74 3.92
CA ILE A 256 -6.00 -10.40 3.73
C ILE A 256 -6.49 -10.76 2.32
N ALA A 257 -7.78 -11.09 2.19
CA ALA A 257 -8.43 -11.28 0.90
C ALA A 257 -8.82 -9.91 0.30
N PHE A 258 -8.41 -9.65 -0.95
CA PHE A 258 -8.64 -8.38 -1.62
C PHE A 258 -9.03 -8.53 -3.09
N TYR A 259 -9.74 -7.52 -3.61
CA TYR A 259 -10.16 -7.41 -5.01
C TYR A 259 -9.20 -6.47 -5.76
N LEU A 260 -8.51 -7.00 -6.76
CA LEU A 260 -7.39 -6.32 -7.44
C LEU A 260 -7.79 -5.03 -8.18
N PRO A 261 -8.95 -4.93 -8.86
CA PRO A 261 -9.37 -3.69 -9.53
C PRO A 261 -9.60 -2.50 -8.57
N ASP A 262 -10.10 -2.71 -7.35
CA ASP A 262 -10.31 -1.62 -6.37
C ASP A 262 -8.99 -1.00 -5.92
N MET A 263 -7.92 -1.80 -5.89
CA MET A 263 -6.54 -1.37 -5.61
C MET A 263 -6.06 -0.38 -6.68
N PHE A 264 -6.36 -0.68 -7.94
CA PHE A 264 -5.98 0.16 -9.07
C PHE A 264 -6.82 1.44 -9.16
N GLN A 265 -8.12 1.35 -8.86
CA GLN A 265 -8.98 2.55 -8.77
C GLN A 265 -8.49 3.52 -7.69
N ARG A 266 -8.02 3.04 -6.52
CA ARG A 266 -7.41 3.90 -5.50
C ARG A 266 -6.11 4.56 -5.97
N LEU A 267 -5.20 3.79 -6.58
CA LEU A 267 -3.94 4.33 -7.10
C LEU A 267 -4.18 5.39 -8.20
N GLN A 268 -5.12 5.14 -9.12
CA GLN A 268 -5.50 6.11 -10.15
C GLN A 268 -6.04 7.41 -9.54
N LEU A 269 -7.00 7.32 -8.61
CA LEU A 269 -7.56 8.48 -7.91
C LEU A 269 -6.52 9.27 -7.11
N MET A 270 -5.55 8.58 -6.49
CA MET A 270 -4.48 9.21 -5.71
C MET A 270 -3.56 10.08 -6.57
N PHE A 271 -3.28 9.69 -7.82
CA PHE A 271 -2.36 10.39 -8.71
C PHE A 271 -3.04 11.35 -9.70
N GLN A 272 -4.36 11.28 -9.89
CA GLN A 272 -5.09 12.02 -10.91
C GLN A 272 -4.75 13.52 -10.96
N ILE A 273 -4.67 14.20 -9.81
CA ILE A 273 -4.36 15.64 -9.75
C ILE A 273 -2.96 15.96 -10.28
N GLU A 274 -1.96 15.10 -10.04
CA GLU A 274 -0.61 15.32 -10.53
C GLU A 274 -0.46 14.95 -12.02
N VAL A 275 -1.15 13.90 -12.45
CA VAL A 275 -1.28 13.48 -13.86
C VAL A 275 -1.93 14.61 -14.68
N ASP A 276 -3.08 15.13 -14.23
CA ASP A 276 -3.79 16.24 -14.85
C ASP A 276 -2.93 17.52 -14.89
N ARG A 277 -2.27 17.87 -13.77
CA ARG A 277 -1.37 19.04 -13.67
C ARG A 277 -0.23 18.97 -14.67
N LYS A 278 0.30 17.78 -14.96
CA LYS A 278 1.34 17.58 -15.97
C LYS A 278 0.81 17.34 -17.40
N GLN A 279 -0.52 17.22 -17.58
CA GLN A 279 -1.15 16.75 -18.82
C GLN A 279 -0.57 15.41 -19.31
N LEU A 280 -0.29 14.49 -18.38
CA LEU A 280 0.07 13.10 -18.67
C LEU A 280 -1.19 12.23 -18.74
N TRP A 281 -1.03 10.98 -19.17
CA TRP A 281 -2.01 9.92 -18.94
C TRP A 281 -1.48 8.87 -17.94
N LEU A 282 -2.41 8.14 -17.30
CA LEU A 282 -2.13 7.05 -16.36
C LEU A 282 -3.16 5.94 -16.58
N HIS A 283 -2.72 4.77 -17.03
CA HIS A 283 -3.58 3.62 -17.31
C HIS A 283 -3.29 2.43 -16.40
N PHE A 284 -4.32 1.63 -16.13
CA PHE A 284 -4.24 0.39 -15.35
C PHE A 284 -4.93 -0.74 -16.13
N ASP A 285 -4.14 -1.53 -16.85
CA ASP A 285 -4.62 -2.64 -17.69
C ASP A 285 -4.52 -3.98 -16.94
N LEU A 286 -5.58 -4.78 -17.03
CA LEU A 286 -5.72 -6.01 -16.27
C LEU A 286 -6.12 -7.17 -17.19
N ASP A 287 -5.14 -7.97 -17.62
CA ASP A 287 -5.29 -9.06 -18.59
C ASP A 287 -6.58 -9.87 -18.36
N PRO A 288 -7.34 -10.25 -19.41
CA PRO A 288 -8.56 -11.05 -19.25
C PRO A 288 -8.34 -12.40 -18.54
N GLY A 289 -7.11 -12.93 -18.54
CA GLY A 289 -6.74 -14.17 -17.85
C GLY A 289 -6.37 -14.02 -16.38
N VAL A 290 -6.17 -12.79 -15.86
CA VAL A 290 -5.83 -12.52 -14.45
C VAL A 290 -7.08 -12.72 -13.58
N GLU A 291 -6.96 -13.49 -12.49
CA GLU A 291 -8.05 -13.60 -11.51
C GLU A 291 -8.24 -12.24 -10.82
N ARG A 292 -9.42 -11.93 -10.28
CA ARG A 292 -9.69 -10.63 -9.67
C ARG A 292 -9.61 -10.65 -8.14
N HIS A 293 -9.66 -11.82 -7.50
CA HIS A 293 -9.56 -11.97 -6.04
C HIS A 293 -8.29 -12.73 -5.60
N TYR A 294 -7.55 -12.16 -4.65
CA TYR A 294 -6.30 -12.73 -4.12
C TYR A 294 -6.23 -12.63 -2.60
N VAL A 295 -5.39 -13.47 -1.98
CA VAL A 295 -4.94 -13.33 -0.59
C VAL A 295 -3.49 -12.86 -0.58
N GLY A 296 -3.18 -11.85 0.24
CA GLY A 296 -1.83 -11.33 0.42
C GLY A 296 -1.80 -9.91 0.97
N SER A 297 -0.58 -9.36 1.14
CA SER A 297 -0.38 -8.06 1.79
C SER A 297 -0.62 -6.86 0.86
N MET A 298 -1.89 -6.67 0.54
CA MET A 298 -2.47 -5.58 -0.24
C MET A 298 -1.84 -4.20 0.04
N HIS A 299 -1.63 -3.83 1.31
CA HIS A 299 -1.03 -2.54 1.67
C HIS A 299 0.41 -2.38 1.14
N HIS A 300 1.25 -3.41 1.29
CA HIS A 300 2.62 -3.38 0.79
C HIS A 300 2.67 -3.45 -0.75
N ILE A 301 1.68 -4.08 -1.39
CA ILE A 301 1.53 -4.06 -2.86
C ILE A 301 1.15 -2.63 -3.33
N GLU A 302 0.19 -1.97 -2.66
CA GLU A 302 -0.13 -0.55 -2.91
C GLU A 302 1.10 0.34 -2.69
N GLN A 303 1.91 0.12 -1.64
CA GLN A 303 3.14 0.88 -1.37
C GLN A 303 4.23 0.69 -2.44
N VAL A 304 4.44 -0.55 -2.92
CA VAL A 304 5.36 -0.86 -4.04
C VAL A 304 4.93 -0.11 -5.30
N LEU A 305 3.65 -0.23 -5.68
CA LEU A 305 3.12 0.39 -6.89
C LEU A 305 3.10 1.92 -6.79
N MET A 306 2.72 2.48 -5.65
CA MET A 306 2.78 3.93 -5.39
C MET A 306 4.20 4.47 -5.58
N ASN A 307 5.22 3.78 -5.08
CA ASN A 307 6.61 4.23 -5.23
C ASN A 307 7.11 4.17 -6.69
N LEU A 308 6.68 3.18 -7.48
CA LEU A 308 7.08 3.06 -8.89
C LEU A 308 6.30 4.02 -9.79
N VAL A 309 4.96 4.09 -9.65
CA VAL A 309 4.09 5.00 -10.42
C VAL A 309 4.41 6.47 -10.13
N ALA A 310 4.68 6.83 -8.86
CA ALA A 310 5.12 8.19 -8.52
C ALA A 310 6.44 8.57 -9.20
N ASN A 311 7.38 7.63 -9.35
CA ASN A 311 8.63 7.90 -10.08
C ASN A 311 8.38 8.09 -11.58
N GLY A 312 7.57 7.23 -12.21
CA GLY A 312 7.18 7.39 -13.62
C GLY A 312 6.52 8.75 -13.89
N ILE A 313 5.48 9.10 -13.11
CA ILE A 313 4.80 10.40 -13.22
C ILE A 313 5.78 11.56 -13.00
N LYS A 314 6.68 11.45 -12.01
CA LYS A 314 7.67 12.49 -11.67
C LYS A 314 8.68 12.75 -12.78
N PHE A 315 9.23 11.69 -13.40
CA PHE A 315 10.31 11.80 -14.39
C PHE A 315 9.81 11.90 -15.85
N THR A 316 8.53 11.64 -16.11
CA THR A 316 7.89 11.92 -17.40
C THR A 316 7.49 13.40 -17.54
N GLN A 317 7.65 13.95 -18.75
CA GLN A 317 7.18 15.29 -19.13
C GLN A 317 6.03 15.25 -20.15
N HIS A 318 6.05 14.29 -21.08
CA HIS A 318 5.04 14.09 -22.12
C HIS A 318 4.76 12.59 -22.27
N GLY A 319 3.54 12.23 -22.68
CA GLY A 319 3.07 10.85 -22.67
C GLY A 319 2.46 10.47 -21.32
N GLY A 320 2.95 9.42 -20.65
CA GLY A 320 2.35 8.96 -19.40
C GLY A 320 2.99 7.73 -18.79
N VAL A 321 2.18 6.98 -18.03
CA VAL A 321 2.55 5.75 -17.33
C VAL A 321 1.47 4.67 -17.51
N ASP A 322 1.85 3.51 -18.04
CA ASP A 322 1.00 2.31 -18.12
C ASP A 322 1.33 1.37 -16.96
N VAL A 323 0.31 0.79 -16.33
CA VAL A 323 0.45 -0.28 -15.33
C VAL A 323 -0.31 -1.51 -15.82
N VAL A 324 0.41 -2.46 -16.43
CA VAL A 324 -0.16 -3.67 -17.02
C VAL A 324 0.04 -4.86 -16.07
N VAL A 325 -1.02 -5.61 -15.75
CA VAL A 325 -0.91 -6.88 -15.01
C VAL A 325 -1.19 -8.06 -15.91
N SER A 326 -0.28 -9.01 -15.87
CA SER A 326 -0.33 -10.29 -16.59
C SER A 326 -0.05 -11.46 -15.64
N VAL A 327 -0.44 -12.67 -16.03
CA VAL A 327 -0.06 -13.90 -15.31
C VAL A 327 1.22 -14.45 -15.93
N ALA A 328 2.33 -14.44 -15.19
CA ALA A 328 3.58 -15.04 -15.65
C ALA A 328 3.54 -16.58 -15.54
N GLU A 329 3.05 -17.10 -14.41
CA GLU A 329 2.89 -18.53 -14.15
C GLU A 329 1.58 -18.78 -13.38
N ARG A 330 0.88 -19.88 -13.68
CA ARG A 330 -0.37 -20.27 -13.02
C ARG A 330 -0.24 -21.64 -12.37
N TYR A 331 -0.62 -21.71 -11.09
CA TYR A 331 -0.71 -22.92 -10.29
C TYR A 331 -2.15 -23.12 -9.82
N ALA A 332 -2.44 -24.22 -9.12
CA ALA A 332 -3.81 -24.58 -8.73
C ALA A 332 -4.46 -23.58 -7.75
N ASN A 333 -3.70 -23.08 -6.77
CA ASN A 333 -4.20 -22.22 -5.70
C ASN A 333 -3.47 -20.85 -5.65
N MET A 334 -2.61 -20.55 -6.63
CA MET A 334 -1.85 -19.29 -6.71
C MET A 334 -1.50 -18.95 -8.16
N SER A 335 -1.30 -17.67 -8.44
CA SER A 335 -0.70 -17.19 -9.69
C SER A 335 0.51 -16.31 -9.38
N MET A 336 1.57 -16.44 -10.18
CA MET A 336 2.66 -15.48 -10.21
C MET A 336 2.22 -14.30 -11.08
N LEU A 337 1.78 -13.20 -10.46
CA LEU A 337 1.41 -11.99 -11.19
C LEU A 337 2.64 -11.18 -11.55
N LYS A 338 2.68 -10.70 -12.80
CA LYS A 338 3.66 -9.71 -13.26
C LYS A 338 2.96 -8.38 -13.46
N PHE A 339 3.28 -7.43 -12.59
CA PHE A 339 2.96 -6.02 -12.71
C PHE A 339 4.09 -5.35 -13.51
N GLN A 340 3.79 -4.86 -14.71
CA GLN A 340 4.72 -4.08 -15.53
C GLN A 340 4.30 -2.61 -15.46
N ILE A 341 5.12 -1.78 -14.82
CA ILE A 341 4.95 -0.33 -14.76
C ILE A 341 5.88 0.25 -15.83
N ARG A 342 5.35 0.95 -16.83
CA ARG A 342 6.13 1.56 -17.92
C ARG A 342 5.85 3.05 -17.99
N ASP A 343 6.89 3.87 -17.96
CA ASP A 343 6.82 5.30 -18.23
C ASP A 343 7.40 5.66 -19.61
N THR A 344 6.95 6.78 -20.18
CA THR A 344 7.55 7.39 -21.38
C THR A 344 8.49 8.54 -21.01
N GLY A 345 9.24 8.38 -19.91
CA GLY A 345 10.07 9.43 -19.33
C GLY A 345 11.47 9.54 -19.95
N ILE A 346 12.36 10.25 -19.24
CA ILE A 346 13.76 10.49 -19.64
C ILE A 346 14.67 9.25 -19.59
N GLY A 347 14.13 8.08 -19.21
CA GLY A 347 14.88 6.85 -19.00
C GLY A 347 15.98 6.94 -17.94
N ILE A 348 16.89 5.97 -17.97
CA ILE A 348 17.98 5.79 -17.01
C ILE A 348 19.26 5.38 -17.75
N LYS A 349 20.35 6.11 -17.51
CA LYS A 349 21.71 5.81 -18.01
C LYS A 349 22.10 4.35 -17.71
N PRO A 350 22.69 3.61 -18.67
CA PRO A 350 23.14 2.23 -18.46
C PRO A 350 24.11 2.06 -17.26
N GLU A 351 24.90 3.09 -16.99
CA GLU A 351 25.84 3.17 -15.85
C GLU A 351 25.12 3.22 -14.48
N ALA A 352 23.92 3.81 -14.44
CA ALA A 352 23.14 3.98 -13.21
C ALA A 352 22.20 2.79 -12.94
N LEU A 353 21.78 2.05 -13.99
CA LEU A 353 20.85 0.92 -13.89
C LEU A 353 21.20 -0.13 -12.81
N PRO A 354 22.46 -0.54 -12.60
CA PRO A 354 22.80 -1.50 -11.53
C PRO A 354 22.49 -0.99 -10.11
N HIS A 355 22.46 0.33 -9.92
CA HIS A 355 22.47 0.99 -8.62
C HIS A 355 21.14 1.67 -8.25
N ILE A 356 20.11 1.63 -9.11
CA ILE A 356 18.83 2.34 -8.84
C ILE A 356 18.05 1.79 -7.64
N PHE A 357 18.39 0.58 -7.19
CA PHE A 357 17.80 -0.06 -6.02
C PHE A 357 18.68 0.04 -4.76
N ASP A 358 19.86 0.65 -4.86
CA ASP A 358 20.73 0.92 -3.71
C ASP A 358 20.17 2.11 -2.93
N SER A 359 20.06 1.98 -1.60
CA SER A 359 19.44 3.01 -0.78
C SER A 359 20.26 4.30 -0.75
N PHE A 360 19.57 5.44 -0.90
CA PHE A 360 20.13 6.80 -1.03
C PHE A 360 20.87 7.08 -2.34
N THR A 361 20.97 6.12 -3.27
CA THR A 361 21.60 6.36 -4.58
C THR A 361 20.68 7.16 -5.50
N GLN A 362 21.25 8.10 -6.25
CA GLN A 362 20.53 8.98 -7.17
C GLN A 362 21.37 9.20 -8.43
N ALA A 363 20.77 9.03 -9.61
CA ALA A 363 21.50 8.85 -10.87
C ALA A 363 22.25 10.11 -11.39
N ASP A 364 21.87 11.32 -10.98
CA ASP A 364 22.53 12.55 -11.43
C ASP A 364 22.31 13.72 -10.44
N SER A 365 23.38 14.46 -10.12
CA SER A 365 23.34 15.62 -9.21
C SER A 365 22.71 16.89 -9.81
N SER A 366 22.45 16.87 -11.12
CA SER A 366 21.66 17.89 -11.82
C SER A 366 20.15 17.67 -11.67
N ILE A 367 19.70 16.41 -11.75
CA ILE A 367 18.29 16.00 -11.68
C ILE A 367 17.68 16.31 -10.31
N THR A 368 18.45 16.16 -9.23
CA THR A 368 18.04 16.52 -7.86
C THR A 368 17.57 17.96 -7.71
N ARG A 369 18.20 18.92 -8.40
CA ARG A 369 17.80 20.34 -8.32
C ARG A 369 16.49 20.66 -9.03
N ARG A 370 16.07 19.82 -9.99
CA ARG A 370 14.85 20.03 -10.80
C ARG A 370 13.66 19.20 -10.32
N TYR A 371 13.89 18.04 -9.70
CA TYR A 371 12.82 17.10 -9.30
C TYR A 371 12.87 16.59 -7.86
N GLY A 372 13.96 16.84 -7.10
CA GLY A 372 14.12 16.40 -5.72
C GLY A 372 14.01 14.87 -5.50
N GLY A 373 13.81 14.46 -4.24
CA GLY A 373 13.51 13.07 -3.85
C GLY A 373 14.47 12.44 -2.85
N THR A 374 14.06 11.32 -2.26
CA THR A 374 14.74 10.67 -1.13
C THR A 374 15.81 9.66 -1.55
N GLY A 375 15.72 9.08 -2.76
CA GLY A 375 16.55 7.94 -3.17
C GLY A 375 16.19 6.63 -2.47
N LEU A 376 15.00 6.55 -1.84
CA LEU A 376 14.57 5.38 -1.07
C LEU A 376 13.36 4.65 -1.67
N GLY A 377 12.53 5.30 -2.48
CA GLY A 377 11.30 4.69 -3.00
C GLY A 377 11.53 3.41 -3.82
N THR A 378 12.60 3.35 -4.63
CA THR A 378 12.99 2.16 -5.39
C THR A 378 13.60 1.07 -4.51
N SER A 379 14.44 1.43 -3.53
CA SER A 379 15.04 0.44 -2.62
C SER A 379 13.98 -0.18 -1.69
N ILE A 380 13.04 0.62 -1.18
CA ILE A 380 11.84 0.16 -0.45
C ILE A 380 10.99 -0.75 -1.34
N ALA A 381 10.70 -0.36 -2.58
CA ALA A 381 9.92 -1.19 -3.50
C ALA A 381 10.58 -2.56 -3.75
N LYS A 382 11.90 -2.61 -3.96
CA LYS A 382 12.66 -3.87 -4.05
C LYS A 382 12.55 -4.69 -2.76
N GLN A 383 12.85 -4.09 -1.62
CA GLN A 383 12.87 -4.77 -0.33
C GLN A 383 11.50 -5.36 0.04
N LEU A 384 10.40 -4.64 -0.22
CA LEU A 384 9.04 -5.15 -0.02
C LEU A 384 8.69 -6.30 -0.98
N VAL A 385 9.09 -6.21 -2.25
CA VAL A 385 8.89 -7.29 -3.23
C VAL A 385 9.67 -8.56 -2.85
N GLU A 386 10.92 -8.42 -2.42
CA GLU A 386 11.75 -9.54 -1.94
C GLU A 386 11.18 -10.15 -0.64
N LEU A 387 10.67 -9.32 0.28
CA LEU A 387 10.01 -9.76 1.52
C LEU A 387 8.68 -10.49 1.24
N MET A 388 7.93 -10.08 0.21
CA MET A 388 6.77 -10.81 -0.33
C MET A 388 7.15 -12.03 -1.21
N SER A 389 8.39 -12.53 -1.14
CA SER A 389 8.89 -13.67 -1.93
C SER A 389 8.81 -13.50 -3.46
N GLY A 390 8.70 -12.25 -3.91
CA GLY A 390 8.69 -11.87 -5.32
C GLY A 390 10.07 -11.55 -5.89
N LYS A 391 10.08 -10.92 -7.07
CA LYS A 391 11.28 -10.39 -7.74
C LYS A 391 10.93 -9.08 -8.44
N ILE A 392 11.85 -8.12 -8.42
CA ILE A 392 11.77 -6.91 -9.24
C ILE A 392 12.89 -6.88 -10.28
N HIS A 393 12.57 -6.42 -11.48
CA HIS A 393 13.51 -6.14 -12.56
C HIS A 393 13.24 -4.75 -13.15
N VAL A 394 14.20 -4.21 -13.89
CA VAL A 394 14.10 -2.93 -14.57
C VAL A 394 14.78 -3.02 -15.94
N THR A 395 14.13 -2.44 -16.95
CA THR A 395 14.73 -2.12 -18.25
C THR A 395 14.52 -0.64 -18.53
N SER A 396 15.48 0.02 -19.18
CA SER A 396 15.37 1.44 -19.52
C SER A 396 16.30 1.80 -20.67
N ASP A 397 15.95 2.89 -21.34
CA ASP A 397 16.66 3.53 -22.43
C ASP A 397 16.39 5.04 -22.31
N GLU A 398 17.44 5.86 -22.37
CA GLU A 398 17.35 7.34 -22.23
C GLU A 398 16.42 8.01 -23.26
N THR A 399 16.03 7.29 -24.31
CA THR A 399 15.10 7.77 -25.36
C THR A 399 13.69 7.18 -25.29
N ASN A 400 13.48 6.07 -24.57
CA ASN A 400 12.22 5.30 -24.57
C ASN A 400 11.59 5.13 -23.17
N GLY A 401 12.18 5.70 -22.12
CA GLY A 401 11.65 5.66 -20.76
C GLY A 401 12.11 4.47 -19.92
N THR A 402 11.37 4.17 -18.85
CA THR A 402 11.68 3.07 -17.91
C THR A 402 10.53 2.07 -17.86
N SER A 403 10.85 0.78 -17.75
CA SER A 403 9.88 -0.27 -17.42
C SER A 403 10.37 -1.08 -16.22
N PHE A 404 9.60 -1.04 -15.13
CA PHE A 404 9.80 -1.90 -13.97
C PHE A 404 8.89 -3.13 -14.08
N GLU A 405 9.45 -4.32 -13.87
CA GLU A 405 8.68 -5.56 -13.79
C GLU A 405 8.73 -6.12 -12.37
N VAL A 406 7.58 -6.12 -11.69
CA VAL A 406 7.40 -6.70 -10.35
C VAL A 406 6.63 -8.01 -10.50
N MET A 407 7.27 -9.12 -10.11
CA MET A 407 6.67 -10.45 -10.08
C MET A 407 6.37 -10.84 -8.63
N LEU A 408 5.11 -11.15 -8.31
CA LEU A 408 4.64 -11.51 -6.97
C LEU A 408 3.85 -12.82 -6.97
N PRO A 409 4.13 -13.78 -6.06
CA PRO A 409 3.31 -14.96 -5.86
C PRO A 409 2.09 -14.59 -5.02
N LEU A 410 0.88 -14.70 -5.58
CA LEU A 410 -0.36 -14.41 -4.86
C LEU A 410 -1.30 -15.62 -4.86
N ALA A 411 -1.79 -15.98 -3.67
CA ALA A 411 -2.76 -17.06 -3.51
C ALA A 411 -4.15 -16.60 -4.00
N HIS A 412 -4.89 -17.49 -4.65
CA HIS A 412 -6.26 -17.19 -5.07
C HIS A 412 -7.20 -17.20 -3.86
N ALA A 413 -8.01 -16.14 -3.72
CA ALA A 413 -9.10 -16.13 -2.76
C ALA A 413 -10.35 -16.77 -3.39
N GLU A 414 -11.12 -17.53 -2.63
CA GLU A 414 -12.48 -17.90 -3.05
C GLU A 414 -13.37 -16.65 -3.06
N PRO A 415 -14.32 -16.52 -4.00
CA PRO A 415 -15.29 -15.42 -4.02
C PRO A 415 -16.23 -15.57 -2.81
N SER A 416 -15.95 -14.84 -1.74
CA SER A 416 -16.59 -15.00 -0.42
C SER A 416 -18.05 -14.54 -0.42
N THR A 417 -18.98 -15.49 -0.50
CA THR A 417 -20.43 -15.22 -0.51
C THR A 417 -20.97 -14.69 0.82
N GLN A 418 -20.27 -14.93 1.94
CA GLN A 418 -20.65 -14.43 3.27
C GLN A 418 -19.42 -14.20 4.16
N GLN A 419 -19.24 -12.95 4.63
CA GLN A 419 -18.79 -12.69 6.01
C GLN A 419 -19.09 -11.24 6.41
N ALA A 420 -19.81 -11.08 7.51
CA ALA A 420 -19.99 -9.83 8.23
C ALA A 420 -19.80 -10.13 9.73
N THR A 421 -19.65 -9.07 10.54
CA THR A 421 -19.59 -9.11 12.01
C THR A 421 -18.56 -10.08 12.61
N ASN A 422 -17.31 -9.64 12.76
CA ASN A 422 -16.78 -9.21 14.08
C ASN A 422 -15.25 -8.99 14.05
N GLU A 423 -14.81 -7.73 14.02
CA GLU A 423 -14.08 -7.10 15.14
C GLU A 423 -13.96 -5.59 14.91
N ILE A 424 -13.78 -4.82 15.99
CA ILE A 424 -13.72 -3.35 15.93
C ILE A 424 -12.27 -2.91 16.16
N ASN A 425 -11.58 -2.55 15.08
CA ASN A 425 -10.39 -1.70 15.14
C ASN A 425 -10.62 -0.47 14.26
N LEU A 426 -10.63 0.71 14.91
CA LEU A 426 -10.85 2.01 14.28
C LEU A 426 -9.50 2.65 13.92
N GLU A 427 -8.84 2.11 12.89
CA GLU A 427 -7.81 2.85 12.15
C GLU A 427 -8.26 3.06 10.69
N VAL A 428 -7.82 4.19 10.12
CA VAL A 428 -8.51 4.80 8.98
C VAL A 428 -7.80 4.48 7.67
N ASN A 429 -8.37 3.58 6.85
CA ASN A 429 -8.58 3.73 5.39
C ASN A 429 -8.95 2.41 4.68
N SER A 430 -10.19 2.31 4.18
CA SER A 430 -10.59 1.68 2.90
C SER A 430 -12.09 1.31 2.94
N ASN A 431 -12.86 1.58 1.88
CA ASN A 431 -14.27 1.17 1.79
C ASN A 431 -14.82 1.15 0.35
N VAL A 432 -14.72 -0.01 -0.33
CA VAL A 432 -15.58 -0.40 -1.47
C VAL A 432 -16.11 -1.82 -1.19
N VAL A 433 -17.37 -2.10 -1.53
CA VAL A 433 -18.10 -3.38 -1.37
C VAL A 433 -19.16 -3.43 -2.47
N PRO A 434 -19.49 -4.60 -3.07
CA PRO A 434 -20.42 -4.68 -4.20
C PRO A 434 -21.87 -4.32 -3.87
N LEU A 435 -22.51 -3.56 -4.76
CA LEU A 435 -23.87 -3.04 -4.62
C LEU A 435 -24.93 -4.06 -5.10
N SER A 436 -25.07 -5.21 -4.41
CA SER A 436 -25.98 -6.30 -4.85
C SER A 436 -26.79 -7.01 -3.76
N SER A 437 -26.52 -6.75 -2.47
CA SER A 437 -27.34 -7.25 -1.35
C SER A 437 -28.74 -6.62 -1.37
N HIS A 438 -29.78 -7.43 -1.59
CA HIS A 438 -31.18 -6.97 -1.68
C HIS A 438 -31.78 -6.70 -0.29
N THR A 439 -31.35 -5.61 0.35
CA THR A 439 -31.81 -5.19 1.68
C THR A 439 -33.24 -4.63 1.62
N ARG A 440 -34.25 -5.51 1.59
CA ARG A 440 -35.68 -5.14 1.62
C ARG A 440 -36.09 -4.65 3.01
N PHE A 441 -35.82 -3.38 3.31
CA PHE A 441 -36.30 -2.69 4.51
C PHE A 441 -37.83 -2.81 4.64
N ARG A 442 -38.36 -3.04 5.85
CA ARG A 442 -39.81 -3.24 6.06
C ARG A 442 -40.63 -1.95 5.91
N LYS A 443 -39.98 -0.79 5.92
CA LYS A 443 -40.58 0.54 5.85
C LYS A 443 -39.82 1.38 4.83
N LYS A 444 -40.53 2.04 3.91
CA LYS A 444 -39.90 2.95 2.94
C LYS A 444 -39.34 4.17 3.66
N ILE A 445 -38.04 4.40 3.53
CA ILE A 445 -37.34 5.58 4.08
C ILE A 445 -37.65 6.76 3.17
N ARG A 446 -38.09 7.89 3.75
CA ARG A 446 -38.35 9.13 3.02
C ARG A 446 -37.14 10.05 3.14
N VAL A 447 -36.63 10.50 1.99
CA VAL A 447 -35.39 11.29 1.90
C VAL A 447 -35.68 12.61 1.21
N LEU A 448 -35.34 13.72 1.85
CA LEU A 448 -35.25 15.03 1.20
C LEU A 448 -33.83 15.21 0.65
N ILE A 449 -33.72 15.70 -0.59
CA ILE A 449 -32.46 16.12 -1.21
C ILE A 449 -32.59 17.59 -1.59
N ALA A 450 -31.64 18.43 -1.21
CA ALA A 450 -31.46 19.77 -1.78
C ALA A 450 -30.00 19.92 -2.25
N ASP A 451 -29.84 20.30 -3.52
CA ASP A 451 -28.55 20.51 -4.20
C ASP A 451 -28.89 21.40 -5.40
N ASP A 452 -28.19 22.52 -5.63
CA ASP A 452 -28.60 23.50 -6.64
C ASP A 452 -28.47 22.95 -8.08
N ASN A 453 -27.61 21.95 -8.26
CA ASN A 453 -27.34 21.36 -9.55
C ASN A 453 -28.34 20.24 -9.90
N VAL A 454 -29.09 20.44 -10.99
CA VAL A 454 -30.09 19.49 -11.51
C VAL A 454 -29.49 18.10 -11.75
N VAL A 455 -28.26 18.01 -12.27
CA VAL A 455 -27.60 16.73 -12.56
C VAL A 455 -27.22 15.99 -11.29
N ASN A 456 -26.71 16.68 -10.26
CA ASN A 456 -26.46 16.09 -8.94
C ASN A 456 -27.76 15.55 -8.32
N ARG A 457 -28.84 16.35 -8.35
CA ARG A 457 -30.18 15.96 -7.88
C ARG A 457 -30.67 14.70 -8.57
N MET A 458 -30.60 14.62 -9.90
CA MET A 458 -30.99 13.42 -10.66
C MET A 458 -30.18 12.18 -10.26
N ILE A 459 -28.85 12.30 -10.15
CA ILE A 459 -27.97 11.18 -9.82
C ILE A 459 -28.25 10.66 -8.39
N LEU A 460 -28.40 11.56 -7.41
CA LEU A 460 -28.73 11.20 -6.02
C LEU A 460 -30.12 10.57 -5.94
N ASN A 461 -31.12 11.18 -6.60
CA ASN A 461 -32.49 10.67 -6.67
C ASN A 461 -32.56 9.25 -7.26
N GLU A 462 -32.01 9.02 -8.45
CA GLU A 462 -32.00 7.69 -9.09
C GLU A 462 -31.22 6.65 -8.26
N THR A 463 -30.19 7.06 -7.53
CA THR A 463 -29.44 6.17 -6.62
C THR A 463 -30.29 5.78 -5.41
N LEU A 464 -30.98 6.73 -4.79
CA LEU A 464 -31.84 6.50 -3.62
C LEU A 464 -33.14 5.75 -3.97
N GLN A 465 -33.75 6.01 -5.13
CA GLN A 465 -34.92 5.27 -5.61
C GLN A 465 -34.58 3.80 -5.91
N ARG A 466 -33.38 3.50 -6.43
CA ARG A 466 -32.88 2.11 -6.58
C ARG A 466 -32.68 1.41 -5.24
N MET A 467 -32.39 2.13 -4.16
CA MET A 467 -32.42 1.64 -2.77
C MET A 467 -33.82 1.70 -2.13
N HIS A 468 -34.88 1.75 -2.94
CA HIS A 468 -36.31 1.75 -2.54
C HIS A 468 -36.74 2.89 -1.59
N CYS A 469 -35.96 3.97 -1.52
CA CYS A 469 -36.32 5.17 -0.78
C CYS A 469 -37.38 5.98 -1.53
N VAL A 470 -38.22 6.72 -0.79
CA VAL A 470 -39.15 7.71 -1.33
C VAL A 470 -38.47 9.06 -1.29
N VAL A 471 -38.09 9.58 -2.45
CA VAL A 471 -37.28 10.80 -2.57
C VAL A 471 -38.18 11.99 -2.90
N LYS A 472 -37.95 13.12 -2.21
CA LYS A 472 -38.34 14.45 -2.66
C LYS A 472 -37.03 15.21 -2.97
N ALA A 473 -36.95 15.80 -4.16
CA ALA A 473 -35.92 16.79 -4.46
C ALA A 473 -36.48 18.21 -4.24
N ALA A 474 -35.59 19.10 -3.85
CA ALA A 474 -35.72 20.56 -3.76
C ALA A 474 -34.54 21.18 -4.51
N ASP A 475 -34.72 22.39 -5.04
CA ASP A 475 -33.81 22.97 -6.03
C ASP A 475 -32.95 24.12 -5.43
N ASN A 476 -33.25 24.51 -4.20
CA ASN A 476 -32.59 25.54 -3.40
C ASN A 476 -32.93 25.32 -1.90
N GLY A 477 -32.50 26.24 -1.02
CA GLY A 477 -32.76 26.15 0.42
C GLY A 477 -34.21 26.39 0.84
N ASP A 478 -34.94 27.29 0.16
CA ASP A 478 -36.32 27.61 0.50
C ASP A 478 -37.29 26.49 0.08
N ASP A 479 -37.13 25.92 -1.12
CA ASP A 479 -37.85 24.70 -1.55
C ASP A 479 -37.67 23.54 -0.57
N ALA A 480 -36.51 23.47 0.10
CA ALA A 480 -36.22 22.46 1.11
C ALA A 480 -36.99 22.74 2.41
N LEU A 481 -37.08 24.01 2.84
CA LEU A 481 -37.88 24.42 4.02
C LEU A 481 -39.39 24.25 3.78
N ASP A 482 -39.91 24.65 2.62
CA ASP A 482 -41.30 24.42 2.22
C ASP A 482 -41.64 22.92 2.23
N ALA A 483 -40.75 22.08 1.69
CA ALA A 483 -40.90 20.63 1.74
C ALA A 483 -40.86 20.07 3.18
N LEU A 484 -40.06 20.66 4.07
CA LEU A 484 -39.94 20.26 5.48
C LEU A 484 -41.18 20.61 6.32
N GLU A 485 -41.91 21.68 5.97
CA GLU A 485 -43.20 22.00 6.58
C GLU A 485 -44.30 21.05 6.06
N HIS A 486 -44.40 20.89 4.74
CA HIS A 486 -45.51 20.19 4.09
C HIS A 486 -45.40 18.65 4.13
N HIS A 487 -44.20 18.11 4.36
CA HIS A 487 -43.94 16.66 4.33
C HIS A 487 -43.22 16.19 5.60
N GLN A 488 -42.97 14.89 5.67
CA GLN A 488 -42.29 14.24 6.80
C GLN A 488 -41.22 13.30 6.24
N PHE A 489 -39.97 13.54 6.63
CA PHE A 489 -38.81 12.79 6.17
C PHE A 489 -38.20 11.97 7.31
N ASP A 490 -37.38 10.98 6.94
CA ASP A 490 -36.64 10.12 7.86
C ASP A 490 -35.12 10.36 7.78
N LEU A 491 -34.67 11.00 6.69
CA LEU A 491 -33.32 11.50 6.38
C LEU A 491 -33.43 12.76 5.51
N MET A 492 -32.49 13.70 5.68
CA MET A 492 -32.30 14.87 4.82
C MET A 492 -30.84 14.92 4.34
N ILE A 493 -30.63 15.24 3.06
CA ILE A 493 -29.33 15.39 2.43
C ILE A 493 -29.30 16.78 1.77
N LEU A 494 -28.34 17.62 2.16
CA LEU A 494 -28.24 19.01 1.70
C LEU A 494 -26.84 19.25 1.12
N ASP A 495 -26.73 19.97 0.00
CA ASP A 495 -25.44 20.58 -0.36
C ASP A 495 -25.13 21.76 0.55
N TYR A 496 -23.86 21.89 0.92
CA TYR A 496 -23.36 23.03 1.68
C TYR A 496 -23.42 24.31 0.82
N ASN A 497 -23.05 24.25 -0.47
CA ASN A 497 -22.88 25.43 -1.31
C ASN A 497 -24.09 25.75 -2.22
N MET A 498 -25.30 25.77 -1.67
CA MET A 498 -26.47 26.24 -2.42
C MET A 498 -26.52 27.78 -2.50
N PRO A 499 -26.99 28.39 -3.61
CA PRO A 499 -27.25 29.82 -3.70
C PRO A 499 -28.32 30.30 -2.71
N GLU A 500 -28.22 31.58 -2.33
CA GLU A 500 -29.15 32.34 -1.48
C GLU A 500 -29.24 31.87 -0.01
N MET A 501 -29.38 30.56 0.24
CA MET A 501 -29.36 29.94 1.57
C MET A 501 -28.55 28.65 1.56
N ASN A 502 -27.52 28.56 2.41
CA ASN A 502 -26.64 27.38 2.44
C ASN A 502 -27.23 26.20 3.22
N GLY A 503 -26.73 24.98 2.99
CA GLY A 503 -27.26 23.77 3.62
C GLY A 503 -27.15 23.74 5.16
N LEU A 504 -26.25 24.53 5.75
CA LEU A 504 -26.16 24.67 7.20
C LEU A 504 -27.22 25.65 7.75
N GLU A 505 -27.58 26.69 7.00
CA GLU A 505 -28.70 27.59 7.31
C GLU A 505 -30.04 26.87 7.25
N VAL A 506 -30.32 26.09 6.20
CA VAL A 506 -31.54 25.24 6.10
C VAL A 506 -31.66 24.33 7.33
N PHE A 507 -30.57 23.66 7.71
CA PHE A 507 -30.52 22.82 8.91
C PHE A 507 -30.83 23.60 10.21
N ASN A 508 -30.21 24.77 10.38
CA ASN A 508 -30.38 25.61 11.57
C ASN A 508 -31.80 26.18 11.67
N ILE A 509 -32.37 26.64 10.55
CA ILE A 509 -33.74 27.19 10.49
C ILE A 509 -34.74 26.09 10.84
N TYR A 510 -34.63 24.90 10.24
CA TYR A 510 -35.51 23.78 10.58
C TYR A 510 -35.48 23.41 12.08
N HIS A 511 -34.29 23.38 12.69
CA HIS A 511 -34.14 23.08 14.12
C HIS A 511 -34.55 24.25 15.05
N ALA A 512 -34.71 25.46 14.53
CA ALA A 512 -35.26 26.60 15.27
C ALA A 512 -36.80 26.68 15.23
N LEU A 513 -37.46 26.03 14.26
CA LEU A 513 -38.93 26.05 14.12
C LEU A 513 -39.63 25.30 15.28
N PRO A 514 -40.59 25.92 15.99
CA PRO A 514 -41.33 25.25 17.07
C PRO A 514 -42.12 24.02 16.57
N GLY A 515 -41.78 22.84 17.11
CA GLY A 515 -42.46 21.58 16.76
C GLY A 515 -41.78 20.79 15.63
N SER A 516 -40.62 21.23 15.13
CA SER A 516 -39.75 20.40 14.29
C SER A 516 -39.35 19.10 15.00
N LYS A 517 -39.07 18.05 14.23
CA LYS A 517 -38.69 16.72 14.74
C LYS A 517 -37.20 16.49 14.52
N PRO A 518 -36.50 15.73 15.38
CA PRO A 518 -35.11 15.37 15.16
C PRO A 518 -34.92 14.63 13.82
N LEU A 519 -34.41 15.34 12.82
CA LEU A 519 -34.24 14.83 11.45
C LEU A 519 -32.75 14.62 11.18
N ARG A 520 -32.37 13.36 10.91
CA ARG A 520 -30.99 13.03 10.54
C ARG A 520 -30.64 13.81 9.28
N THR A 521 -29.66 14.70 9.39
CA THR A 521 -29.25 15.58 8.31
C THR A 521 -27.81 15.28 7.93
N VAL A 522 -27.57 15.11 6.63
CA VAL A 522 -26.23 14.92 6.07
C VAL A 522 -25.91 16.07 5.14
N ILE A 523 -24.77 16.72 5.36
CA ILE A 523 -24.29 17.80 4.51
C ILE A 523 -23.25 17.26 3.53
N LEU A 524 -23.44 17.56 2.25
CA LEU A 524 -22.48 17.32 1.17
C LEU A 524 -21.63 18.58 0.99
N THR A 525 -20.33 18.46 0.77
CA THR A 525 -19.45 19.63 0.60
C THR A 525 -18.32 19.37 -0.39
N ALA A 526 -18.01 20.34 -1.24
CA ALA A 526 -16.78 20.32 -2.06
C ALA A 526 -15.54 20.74 -1.24
N ASP A 527 -15.73 21.49 -0.15
CA ASP A 527 -14.68 21.84 0.81
C ASP A 527 -14.52 20.71 1.86
N ALA A 528 -13.35 20.08 1.87
CA ALA A 528 -12.97 19.02 2.82
C ALA A 528 -12.26 19.54 4.09
N THR A 529 -12.19 20.86 4.33
CA THR A 529 -11.52 21.39 5.51
C THR A 529 -12.19 20.95 6.82
N LYS A 530 -11.36 20.65 7.82
CA LYS A 530 -11.81 20.36 9.18
C LYS A 530 -12.59 21.53 9.80
N ALA A 531 -12.37 22.76 9.34
CA ALA A 531 -13.11 23.93 9.79
C ALA A 531 -14.61 23.84 9.41
N THR A 532 -14.91 23.64 8.13
CA THR A 532 -16.28 23.46 7.63
C THR A 532 -16.93 22.20 8.23
N GLN A 533 -16.20 21.08 8.27
CA GLN A 533 -16.68 19.84 8.90
C GLN A 533 -17.06 20.04 10.39
N ASN A 534 -16.20 20.71 11.17
CA ASN A 534 -16.45 20.97 12.59
C ASN A 534 -17.62 21.95 12.80
N ARG A 535 -17.82 22.96 11.93
CA ARG A 535 -18.97 23.88 12.04
C ARG A 535 -20.30 23.13 11.90
N CYS A 536 -20.41 22.23 10.93
CA CYS A 536 -21.59 21.39 10.74
C CYS A 536 -21.81 20.41 11.91
N LEU A 537 -20.75 19.69 12.34
CA LEU A 537 -20.87 18.73 13.45
C LEU A 537 -21.22 19.42 14.78
N ASN A 538 -20.67 20.60 15.06
CA ASN A 538 -20.99 21.39 16.26
C ASN A 538 -22.44 21.92 16.27
N ALA A 539 -23.07 22.10 15.11
CA ALA A 539 -24.48 22.44 15.01
C ALA A 539 -25.41 21.24 15.30
N GLY A 540 -24.89 20.01 15.28
CA GLY A 540 -25.65 18.78 15.49
C GLY A 540 -26.03 18.03 14.20
N VAL A 541 -25.42 18.38 13.06
CA VAL A 541 -25.57 17.64 11.79
C VAL A 541 -25.07 16.19 11.97
N TYR A 542 -25.84 15.21 11.48
CA TYR A 542 -25.60 13.79 11.72
C TYR A 542 -24.31 13.29 11.04
N GLN A 543 -24.03 13.76 9.82
CA GLN A 543 -22.79 13.44 9.10
C GLN A 543 -22.44 14.53 8.09
N VAL A 544 -21.16 14.67 7.76
CA VAL A 544 -20.67 15.47 6.62
C VAL A 544 -19.95 14.54 5.65
N LEU A 545 -20.25 14.66 4.36
CA LEU A 545 -19.66 13.88 3.27
C LEU A 545 -19.03 14.82 2.23
N THR A 546 -17.85 14.46 1.73
CA THR A 546 -17.17 15.22 0.66
C THR A 546 -17.71 14.82 -0.71
N LYS A 547 -18.04 15.80 -1.57
CA LYS A 547 -18.29 15.59 -2.99
C LYS A 547 -16.98 15.20 -3.70
N PRO A 548 -16.99 14.31 -4.73
CA PRO A 548 -18.14 13.57 -5.25
C PRO A 548 -18.55 12.44 -4.31
N VAL A 549 -19.86 12.31 -4.05
CA VAL A 549 -20.37 11.29 -3.12
C VAL A 549 -20.42 9.94 -3.81
N ILE A 550 -19.78 8.93 -3.21
CA ILE A 550 -19.66 7.59 -3.79
C ILE A 550 -20.86 6.75 -3.34
N SER A 551 -21.45 5.93 -4.23
CA SER A 551 -22.66 5.15 -3.96
C SER A 551 -22.62 4.32 -2.67
N ARG A 552 -21.46 3.78 -2.30
CA ARG A 552 -21.28 3.05 -1.02
C ARG A 552 -21.47 3.94 0.21
N GLN A 553 -21.08 5.23 0.17
CA GLN A 553 -21.30 6.15 1.29
C GLN A 553 -22.79 6.38 1.53
N ILE A 554 -23.59 6.54 0.46
CA ILE A 554 -25.06 6.62 0.57
C ILE A 554 -25.65 5.28 1.01
N GLN A 555 -25.14 4.13 0.51
CA GLN A 555 -25.62 2.82 0.97
C GLN A 555 -25.42 2.62 2.47
N THR A 556 -24.20 2.82 2.99
CA THR A 556 -23.91 2.70 4.43
C THR A 556 -24.75 3.67 5.27
N LEU A 557 -24.96 4.90 4.78
CA LEU A 557 -25.85 5.88 5.41
C LEU A 557 -27.29 5.37 5.49
N ILE A 558 -27.84 4.88 4.37
CA ILE A 558 -29.22 4.37 4.30
C ILE A 558 -29.40 3.10 5.15
N GLU A 559 -28.43 2.20 5.18
CA GLU A 559 -28.46 0.99 6.02
C GLU A 559 -28.44 1.33 7.52
N ALA A 560 -27.58 2.27 7.95
CA ALA A 560 -27.54 2.74 9.34
C ALA A 560 -28.83 3.47 9.75
N VAL A 561 -29.37 4.32 8.87
CA VAL A 561 -30.66 5.00 9.05
C VAL A 561 -31.80 3.97 9.16
N ALA A 562 -31.82 2.95 8.29
CA ALA A 562 -32.81 1.88 8.32
C ALA A 562 -32.82 1.11 9.64
N GLN A 563 -31.64 0.62 10.06
CA GLN A 563 -31.49 -0.13 11.31
C GLN A 563 -32.01 0.68 12.51
N THR A 564 -31.68 1.98 12.57
CA THR A 564 -32.13 2.86 13.67
C THR A 564 -33.64 3.20 13.60
N ILE A 565 -34.27 3.10 12.42
CA ILE A 565 -35.73 3.24 12.26
C ILE A 565 -36.46 1.96 12.65
N GLU A 566 -35.87 0.78 12.43
CA GLU A 566 -36.46 -0.51 12.81
C GLU A 566 -36.29 -0.86 14.30
N THR A 567 -35.24 -0.39 14.98
CA THR A 567 -35.06 -0.56 16.44
C THR A 567 -35.79 0.47 17.30
N GLY A 568 -36.12 1.64 16.76
CA GLY A 568 -36.88 2.69 17.46
C GLY A 568 -36.10 3.51 18.49
N GLU A 569 -34.76 3.37 18.56
CA GLU A 569 -33.95 4.12 19.52
C GLU A 569 -33.79 5.60 19.12
N THR A 570 -34.23 6.50 20.02
CA THR A 570 -33.99 7.94 19.90
C THR A 570 -32.54 8.28 20.28
N VAL A 571 -31.68 8.40 19.27
CA VAL A 571 -30.26 8.71 19.44
C VAL A 571 -30.08 10.09 20.11
N LYS A 572 -29.44 10.12 21.29
CA LYS A 572 -28.86 11.35 21.84
C LYS A 572 -27.47 11.58 21.22
N PRO A 573 -27.07 12.83 20.94
CA PRO A 573 -25.73 13.12 20.43
C PRO A 573 -24.65 12.70 21.44
N THR A 574 -23.62 12.01 20.96
CA THR A 574 -22.55 11.40 21.77
C THR A 574 -21.49 12.41 22.23
N SER A 575 -21.90 13.42 23.00
CA SER A 575 -20.95 14.32 23.67
C SER A 575 -20.27 13.63 24.86
N LYS A 576 -19.00 13.24 24.66
CA LYS A 576 -18.06 12.82 25.72
C LYS A 576 -16.72 13.57 25.64
N ALA A 577 -16.78 14.87 25.38
CA ALA A 577 -15.60 15.74 25.29
C ALA A 577 -15.83 17.18 25.81
N ALA A 578 -16.66 17.36 26.84
CA ALA A 578 -17.11 18.70 27.29
C ALA A 578 -17.21 18.87 28.83
N THR A 579 -16.11 18.67 29.56
CA THR A 579 -15.98 19.10 30.97
C THR A 579 -14.54 19.55 31.25
N ARG A 580 -14.38 20.78 31.78
CA ARG A 580 -13.16 21.62 31.67
C ARG A 580 -12.97 22.07 30.22
N VAL A 581 -12.83 23.36 29.89
CA VAL A 581 -12.60 24.56 30.72
C VAL A 581 -13.74 25.57 30.55
N ALA A 582 -14.17 26.19 31.65
CA ALA A 582 -15.11 27.32 31.63
C ALA A 582 -14.58 28.48 32.48
N ARG A 583 -13.96 29.50 31.85
CA ARG A 583 -13.83 30.86 32.40
C ARG A 583 -13.47 31.90 31.33
N ALA A 584 -14.04 33.10 31.47
CA ALA A 584 -13.67 34.37 30.84
C ALA A 584 -13.86 34.52 29.31
N ALA A 585 -14.88 35.29 28.93
CA ALA A 585 -14.90 36.18 27.78
C ALA A 585 -14.87 37.64 28.28
N PRO A 586 -14.42 38.60 27.45
CA PRO A 586 -15.31 39.65 26.87
C PRO A 586 -15.28 39.59 25.31
N ALA A 587 -16.30 39.98 24.52
CA ALA A 587 -16.92 41.31 24.34
C ALA A 587 -15.90 42.36 23.82
N GLN A 588 -16.02 43.10 22.70
CA GLN A 588 -17.06 43.45 21.68
C GLN A 588 -16.34 43.69 20.30
N GLU A 589 -16.86 44.05 19.11
CA GLU A 589 -18.17 44.46 18.52
C GLU A 589 -18.12 44.21 16.95
N PRO A 590 -19.11 44.56 16.08
CA PRO A 590 -19.22 44.05 14.70
C PRO A 590 -18.49 44.83 13.59
N VAL A 591 -18.21 44.16 12.46
CA VAL A 591 -17.64 44.75 11.22
C VAL A 591 -18.38 44.25 9.97
N LYS A 592 -18.45 45.10 8.93
CA LYS A 592 -19.22 44.93 7.67
C LYS A 592 -18.49 44.08 6.59
N PRO A 593 -19.20 43.51 5.60
CA PRO A 593 -18.62 42.68 4.54
C PRO A 593 -17.90 43.50 3.45
N VAL A 594 -16.68 43.11 3.06
CA VAL A 594 -15.89 43.74 1.97
C VAL A 594 -15.00 42.70 1.25
N SER A 595 -15.26 42.52 -0.05
CA SER A 595 -14.43 41.99 -1.17
C SER A 595 -13.44 40.83 -0.98
N VAL A 596 -13.57 39.83 -1.88
CA VAL A 596 -12.48 38.91 -2.26
C VAL A 596 -11.61 39.57 -3.34
N PRO A 597 -10.26 39.54 -3.26
CA PRO A 597 -9.38 39.91 -4.37
C PRO A 597 -9.35 38.83 -5.46
N ILE A 598 -9.43 39.23 -6.73
CA ILE A 598 -9.24 38.36 -7.90
C ILE A 598 -7.72 38.29 -8.17
N GLU A 599 -7.18 37.09 -8.37
CA GLU A 599 -5.76 36.87 -8.70
C GLU A 599 -5.59 36.50 -10.19
N GLN A 600 -4.43 36.82 -10.77
CA GLN A 600 -4.32 37.26 -12.17
C GLN A 600 -4.16 36.16 -13.23
N ALA A 601 -4.54 36.49 -14.48
CA ALA A 601 -4.43 35.62 -15.65
C ALA A 601 -2.98 35.49 -16.20
N PRO A 602 -2.57 34.33 -16.75
CA PRO A 602 -1.31 34.15 -17.44
C PRO A 602 -1.37 34.49 -18.95
N GLU A 603 -0.19 34.66 -19.55
CA GLU A 603 0.07 35.43 -20.77
C GLU A 603 -0.55 34.95 -22.11
N ARG A 604 -0.44 35.85 -23.11
CA ARG A 604 -1.14 35.87 -24.40
C ARG A 604 -0.86 34.70 -25.36
N VAL A 605 -1.88 34.42 -26.17
CA VAL A 605 -1.93 33.44 -27.26
C VAL A 605 -0.84 33.62 -28.32
N ALA A 606 -0.13 32.53 -28.65
CA ALA A 606 0.39 32.26 -29.99
C ALA A 606 0.53 30.74 -30.23
N ASN A 607 -0.13 30.22 -31.27
CA ASN A 607 0.01 28.88 -31.87
C ASN A 607 -0.12 27.64 -30.97
N MET A 608 -1.07 26.74 -31.30
CA MET A 608 -0.72 25.40 -31.81
C MET A 608 -1.93 24.69 -32.45
N ALA A 609 -1.64 23.62 -33.20
CA ALA A 609 -2.56 22.93 -34.09
C ALA A 609 -3.69 22.15 -33.36
N ALA A 610 -4.78 21.90 -34.09
CA ALA A 610 -5.89 21.08 -33.62
C ALA A 610 -5.48 19.61 -33.44
N TYR A 611 -5.47 19.15 -32.19
CA TYR A 611 -5.60 17.74 -31.85
C TYR A 611 -7.06 17.46 -31.48
N ASN A 612 -7.65 16.43 -32.08
CA ASN A 612 -9.05 16.08 -31.86
C ASN A 612 -9.23 15.36 -30.50
N GLU A 613 -9.33 16.12 -29.42
CA GLU A 613 -9.95 15.62 -28.17
C GLU A 613 -11.40 15.18 -28.48
N PRO A 614 -11.85 14.00 -28.01
CA PRO A 614 -13.23 13.56 -28.24
C PRO A 614 -14.22 14.45 -27.49
N LEU A 615 -15.18 15.03 -28.21
CA LEU A 615 -16.20 15.95 -27.68
C LEU A 615 -17.11 15.32 -26.62
N ILE A 616 -17.27 13.99 -26.62
CA ILE A 616 -18.08 13.23 -25.68
C ILE A 616 -17.29 12.01 -25.20
N ASP A 617 -17.13 11.86 -23.89
CA ASP A 617 -16.65 10.63 -23.26
C ASP A 617 -17.73 9.53 -23.35
N ILE A 618 -17.47 8.53 -24.21
CA ILE A 618 -18.36 7.38 -24.43
C ILE A 618 -18.44 6.49 -23.18
N ASN A 619 -17.36 6.36 -22.40
CA ASN A 619 -17.36 5.58 -21.17
C ASN A 619 -18.19 6.28 -20.08
N ARG A 620 -18.14 7.62 -20.01
CA ARG A 620 -19.03 8.41 -19.15
C ARG A 620 -20.50 8.25 -19.55
N MET A 621 -20.80 8.30 -20.86
CA MET A 621 -22.16 8.07 -21.36
C MET A 621 -22.67 6.65 -21.07
N GLU A 622 -21.84 5.62 -21.24
CA GLU A 622 -22.19 4.26 -20.82
C GLU A 622 -22.39 4.15 -19.31
N HIS A 623 -21.59 4.85 -18.50
CA HIS A 623 -21.75 4.88 -17.04
C HIS A 623 -23.06 5.57 -16.63
N LEU A 624 -23.42 6.69 -17.26
CA LEU A 624 -24.71 7.37 -17.07
C LEU A 624 -25.89 6.48 -17.51
N LEU A 625 -25.75 5.72 -18.60
CA LEU A 625 -26.74 4.72 -19.02
C LEU A 625 -26.90 3.58 -18.00
N LYS A 626 -25.79 3.07 -17.46
CA LYS A 626 -25.76 2.02 -16.42
C LYS A 626 -26.28 2.54 -15.07
N LEU A 627 -26.16 3.83 -14.78
CA LEU A 627 -26.76 4.49 -13.61
C LEU A 627 -28.29 4.62 -13.77
N GLY A 628 -28.77 5.23 -14.85
CA GLY A 628 -30.22 5.46 -15.07
C GLY A 628 -31.01 4.28 -15.62
N GLY A 629 -30.36 3.13 -15.85
CA GLY A 629 -30.97 1.85 -16.23
C GLY A 629 -31.71 1.80 -17.56
N SER A 630 -31.78 2.90 -18.33
CA SER A 630 -32.60 3.00 -19.53
C SER A 630 -32.13 4.08 -20.51
N GLU A 631 -32.27 3.80 -21.80
CA GLU A 631 -32.03 4.78 -22.88
C GLU A 631 -32.98 6.00 -22.76
N ALA A 632 -34.16 5.82 -22.15
CA ALA A 632 -35.14 6.87 -21.90
C ALA A 632 -34.80 7.79 -20.70
N PHE A 633 -33.94 7.36 -19.78
CA PHE A 633 -33.30 8.27 -18.81
C PHE A 633 -32.27 9.14 -19.54
N LEU A 634 -31.33 8.51 -20.26
CA LEU A 634 -30.24 9.23 -20.91
C LEU A 634 -30.73 10.19 -22.02
N TYR A 635 -31.80 9.83 -22.73
CA TYR A 635 -32.48 10.73 -23.68
C TYR A 635 -33.02 12.00 -23.00
N ARG A 636 -33.63 11.89 -21.81
CA ARG A 636 -34.14 13.04 -21.05
C ARG A 636 -32.98 13.89 -20.52
N LEU A 637 -32.00 13.26 -19.87
CA LEU A 637 -30.83 13.93 -19.33
C LEU A 637 -30.06 14.74 -20.40
N ILE A 638 -29.87 14.18 -21.60
CA ILE A 638 -29.24 14.90 -22.73
C ILE A 638 -30.16 16.01 -23.28
N THR A 639 -31.49 15.85 -23.22
CA THR A 639 -32.42 16.90 -23.68
C THR A 639 -32.40 18.09 -22.72
N GLU A 640 -32.59 17.82 -21.44
CA GLU A 640 -32.63 18.81 -20.36
C GLU A 640 -31.30 19.56 -20.26
N PHE A 641 -30.15 18.86 -20.36
CA PHE A 641 -28.83 19.50 -20.41
C PHE A 641 -28.65 20.44 -21.61
N ILE A 642 -29.19 20.11 -22.79
CA ILE A 642 -29.09 21.02 -23.96
C ILE A 642 -30.01 22.24 -23.75
N GLU A 643 -31.20 22.03 -23.20
CA GLU A 643 -32.16 23.11 -22.94
C GLU A 643 -31.63 24.08 -21.86
N THR A 644 -31.05 23.59 -20.76
CA THR A 644 -30.39 24.45 -19.75
C THR A 644 -29.13 25.10 -20.29
N THR A 645 -28.32 24.39 -21.11
CA THR A 645 -27.08 24.96 -21.66
C THR A 645 -27.34 26.00 -22.75
N ASP A 646 -28.39 25.86 -23.56
CA ASP A 646 -28.81 26.88 -24.53
C ASP A 646 -29.13 28.22 -23.83
N ASP A 647 -29.82 28.17 -22.69
CA ASP A 647 -30.10 29.34 -21.85
C ASP A 647 -28.82 29.88 -21.18
N LEU A 648 -28.02 29.02 -20.54
CA LEU A 648 -26.74 29.43 -19.92
C LEU A 648 -25.80 30.10 -20.93
N ILE A 649 -25.72 29.63 -22.17
CA ILE A 649 -24.87 30.19 -23.22
C ILE A 649 -25.40 31.54 -23.72
N ARG A 650 -26.73 31.69 -23.87
CA ARG A 650 -27.36 32.98 -24.20
C ARG A 650 -27.13 34.03 -23.12
N ASP A 651 -27.22 33.62 -21.87
CA ASP A 651 -27.11 34.53 -20.73
C ASP A 651 -25.63 34.88 -20.49
N LEU A 652 -24.72 33.90 -20.63
CA LEU A 652 -23.26 34.12 -20.64
C LEU A 652 -22.82 35.09 -21.75
N ARG A 653 -23.44 35.02 -22.94
CA ARG A 653 -23.21 35.98 -24.03
C ARG A 653 -23.61 37.40 -23.64
N THR A 654 -24.75 37.53 -22.97
CA THR A 654 -25.33 38.83 -22.58
C THR A 654 -24.48 39.48 -21.50
N GLU A 655 -24.16 38.72 -20.45
CA GLU A 655 -23.31 39.18 -19.33
C GLU A 655 -21.85 39.45 -19.77
N THR A 656 -21.37 38.74 -20.81
CA THR A 656 -20.08 39.03 -21.47
C THR A 656 -20.08 40.36 -22.23
N LEU A 657 -21.16 40.66 -22.96
CA LEU A 657 -21.31 41.93 -23.69
C LEU A 657 -21.45 43.13 -22.73
N ASP A 658 -22.13 42.93 -21.60
CA ASP A 658 -22.28 43.92 -20.53
C ASP A 658 -21.05 44.02 -19.60
N LEU A 659 -20.00 43.21 -19.82
CA LEU A 659 -18.76 43.13 -19.02
C LEU A 659 -18.98 42.83 -17.52
N LYS A 660 -20.05 42.12 -17.17
CA LYS A 660 -20.41 41.77 -15.78
C LYS A 660 -19.64 40.53 -15.30
N LEU A 661 -18.33 40.70 -15.10
CA LEU A 661 -17.35 39.65 -14.76
C LEU A 661 -17.84 38.65 -13.70
N GLU A 662 -18.45 39.11 -12.61
CA GLU A 662 -18.92 38.24 -11.51
C GLU A 662 -20.00 37.25 -11.96
N GLN A 663 -20.92 37.66 -12.85
CA GLN A 663 -21.92 36.78 -13.43
C GLN A 663 -21.32 35.87 -14.51
N VAL A 664 -20.39 36.39 -15.33
CA VAL A 664 -19.62 35.59 -16.30
C VAL A 664 -18.88 34.46 -15.59
N HIS A 665 -18.25 34.72 -14.44
CA HIS A 665 -17.59 33.71 -13.61
C HIS A 665 -18.59 32.69 -13.04
N LYS A 666 -19.74 33.13 -12.50
CA LYS A 666 -20.78 32.22 -11.99
C LYS A 666 -21.31 31.29 -13.08
N LEU A 667 -21.69 31.83 -14.23
CA LEU A 667 -22.22 31.08 -15.37
C LEU A 667 -21.18 30.11 -15.95
N ALA A 668 -19.93 30.55 -16.10
CA ALA A 668 -18.83 29.70 -16.53
C ALA A 668 -18.51 28.56 -15.54
N HIS A 669 -18.70 28.77 -14.24
CA HIS A 669 -18.48 27.75 -13.21
C HIS A 669 -19.56 26.66 -13.30
N THR A 670 -20.83 27.05 -13.39
CA THR A 670 -21.95 26.11 -13.62
C THR A 670 -21.75 25.30 -14.89
N LEU A 671 -21.49 25.98 -16.02
CA LEU A 671 -21.26 25.36 -17.32
C LEU A 671 -20.09 24.37 -17.29
N ALA A 672 -18.99 24.72 -16.60
CA ALA A 672 -17.84 23.84 -16.42
C ALA A 672 -18.15 22.59 -15.57
N GLY A 673 -18.97 22.73 -14.52
CA GLY A 673 -19.39 21.63 -13.66
C GLY A 673 -20.32 20.64 -14.37
N GLU A 674 -21.37 21.16 -15.01
CA GLU A 674 -22.38 20.34 -15.71
C GLU A 674 -21.77 19.61 -16.91
N SER A 675 -20.94 20.31 -17.70
CA SER A 675 -20.19 19.70 -18.80
C SER A 675 -19.26 18.58 -18.31
N ALA A 676 -18.59 18.75 -17.17
CA ALA A 676 -17.74 17.70 -16.60
C ALA A 676 -18.56 16.51 -16.08
N ASN A 677 -19.73 16.75 -15.49
CA ASN A 677 -20.65 15.69 -15.09
C ASN A 677 -21.14 14.85 -16.29
N MET A 678 -21.47 15.51 -17.41
CA MET A 678 -21.84 14.90 -18.69
C MET A 678 -20.65 14.31 -19.49
N GLY A 679 -19.40 14.43 -19.04
CA GLY A 679 -18.24 13.91 -19.79
C GLY A 679 -17.89 14.70 -21.06
N LEU A 680 -18.30 15.97 -21.12
CA LEU A 680 -18.07 16.90 -22.22
C LEU A 680 -16.78 17.67 -21.96
N ILE A 681 -15.68 16.93 -21.98
CA ILE A 681 -14.38 17.37 -21.48
C ILE A 681 -13.90 18.67 -22.17
N PRO A 682 -13.98 18.83 -23.52
CA PRO A 682 -13.57 20.07 -24.17
C PRO A 682 -14.40 21.29 -23.76
N LEU A 683 -15.72 21.14 -23.62
CA LEU A 683 -16.62 22.23 -23.19
C LEU A 683 -16.33 22.66 -21.75
N SER A 684 -16.14 21.70 -20.83
CA SER A 684 -15.66 21.98 -19.46
C SER A 684 -14.31 22.70 -19.48
N LYS A 685 -13.35 22.19 -20.27
CA LYS A 685 -11.97 22.69 -20.37
C LYS A 685 -11.88 24.11 -20.94
N ARG A 686 -12.74 24.48 -21.91
CA ARG A 686 -12.85 25.85 -22.41
C ARG A 686 -13.61 26.76 -21.43
N SER A 687 -14.71 26.30 -20.83
CA SER A 687 -15.52 27.10 -19.89
C SER A 687 -14.73 27.57 -18.66
N ARG A 688 -13.87 26.70 -18.09
CA ARG A 688 -13.00 27.07 -16.96
C ARG A 688 -12.03 28.22 -17.27
N ARG A 689 -11.73 28.51 -18.54
CA ARG A 689 -10.85 29.64 -18.93
C ARG A 689 -11.50 31.01 -18.70
N LEU A 690 -12.83 31.06 -18.56
CA LEU A 690 -13.55 32.28 -18.20
C LEU A 690 -13.52 32.59 -16.70
N LEU A 691 -13.00 31.70 -15.84
CA LEU A 691 -13.01 31.85 -14.37
C LEU A 691 -11.87 32.70 -13.79
N GLY A 692 -10.84 32.96 -14.58
CA GLY A 692 -9.63 33.68 -14.15
C GLY A 692 -9.51 35.07 -14.77
N LEU A 693 -10.62 35.70 -15.18
CA LEU A 693 -10.60 36.97 -15.91
C LEU A 693 -10.71 38.16 -14.97
N SER A 694 -9.97 39.22 -15.30
CA SER A 694 -9.98 40.49 -14.59
C SER A 694 -10.58 41.62 -15.46
N MET A 695 -10.75 42.80 -14.86
CA MET A 695 -11.08 44.04 -15.61
C MET A 695 -10.08 44.36 -16.71
N GLU A 696 -8.81 43.94 -16.56
CA GLU A 696 -7.74 44.21 -17.52
C GLU A 696 -7.85 43.30 -18.76
N ASP A 697 -8.53 42.16 -18.65
CA ASP A 697 -8.71 41.15 -19.70
C ASP A 697 -9.92 41.43 -20.61
N ALA A 698 -10.57 42.59 -20.51
CA ALA A 698 -11.80 42.95 -21.23
C ALA A 698 -11.74 42.73 -22.76
N GLN A 699 -10.55 42.89 -23.37
CA GLN A 699 -10.31 42.68 -24.81
C GLN A 699 -10.33 41.19 -25.20
N THR A 700 -10.16 40.28 -24.25
CA THR A 700 -10.04 38.82 -24.44
C THR A 700 -11.28 38.03 -24.02
N ILE A 701 -12.20 38.63 -23.24
CA ILE A 701 -13.43 37.93 -22.81
C ILE A 701 -14.27 37.50 -24.01
N SER A 702 -14.42 38.37 -25.02
CA SER A 702 -15.21 38.09 -26.24
C SER A 702 -14.66 36.91 -27.05
N SER A 703 -13.33 36.78 -27.18
CA SER A 703 -12.70 35.66 -27.92
C SER A 703 -12.69 34.36 -27.10
N LEU A 704 -12.61 34.43 -25.78
CA LEU A 704 -12.77 33.27 -24.90
C LEU A 704 -14.24 32.79 -24.85
N TYR A 705 -15.20 33.70 -24.79
CA TYR A 705 -16.63 33.39 -24.96
C TYR A 705 -16.88 32.71 -26.31
N GLN A 706 -16.33 33.25 -27.41
CA GLN A 706 -16.49 32.64 -28.73
C GLN A 706 -15.90 31.21 -28.75
N ALA A 707 -14.72 31.00 -28.17
CA ALA A 707 -14.13 29.67 -28.06
C ALA A 707 -15.00 28.69 -27.22
N VAL A 708 -15.72 29.16 -26.20
CA VAL A 708 -16.69 28.37 -25.43
C VAL A 708 -17.95 28.07 -26.26
N PHE A 709 -18.50 29.07 -26.94
CA PHE A 709 -19.64 28.94 -27.85
C PHE A 709 -19.38 27.93 -28.97
N ASP A 710 -18.21 28.02 -29.62
CA ASP A 710 -17.81 27.10 -30.70
C ASP A 710 -17.72 25.65 -30.20
N ALA A 711 -17.14 25.43 -29.01
CA ALA A 711 -17.12 24.10 -28.38
C ALA A 711 -18.52 23.62 -27.99
N TYR A 712 -19.40 24.53 -27.57
CA TYR A 712 -20.77 24.17 -27.23
C TYR A 712 -21.50 23.70 -28.48
N GLU A 713 -21.48 24.44 -29.59
CA GLU A 713 -22.13 24.04 -30.84
C GLU A 713 -21.56 22.72 -31.40
N GLU A 714 -20.23 22.55 -31.40
CA GLU A 714 -19.56 21.28 -31.75
C GLU A 714 -20.10 20.11 -30.90
N THR A 715 -20.22 20.31 -29.58
CA THR A 715 -20.69 19.30 -28.63
C THR A 715 -22.19 19.03 -28.74
N ARG A 716 -23.00 20.08 -28.92
CA ARG A 716 -24.47 20.07 -29.06
C ARG A 716 -24.90 19.27 -30.29
N VAL A 717 -24.20 19.44 -31.42
CA VAL A 717 -24.41 18.61 -32.62
C VAL A 717 -24.13 17.14 -32.33
N GLN A 718 -23.04 16.81 -31.62
CA GLN A 718 -22.75 15.42 -31.24
C GLN A 718 -23.77 14.85 -30.24
N LEU A 719 -24.24 15.65 -29.27
CA LEU A 719 -25.29 15.25 -28.34
C LEU A 719 -26.63 15.03 -29.05
N HIS A 720 -27.00 15.84 -30.03
CA HIS A 720 -28.16 15.59 -30.89
C HIS A 720 -28.02 14.30 -31.71
N LEU A 721 -26.83 14.02 -32.26
CA LEU A 721 -26.53 12.77 -32.97
C LEU A 721 -26.49 11.53 -32.04
N TYR A 722 -26.18 11.70 -30.76
CA TYR A 722 -26.27 10.65 -29.75
C TYR A 722 -27.73 10.43 -29.32
N ARG A 723 -28.46 11.52 -29.05
CA ARG A 723 -29.89 11.52 -28.69
C ARG A 723 -30.76 10.89 -29.78
N SER A 724 -30.47 11.11 -31.06
CA SER A 724 -31.23 10.50 -32.16
C SER A 724 -31.03 8.98 -32.25
N LYS A 725 -29.83 8.47 -31.93
CA LYS A 725 -29.55 7.01 -31.82
C LYS A 725 -30.27 6.36 -30.64
N LEU A 726 -30.48 7.08 -29.53
CA LEU A 726 -31.34 6.63 -28.42
C LEU A 726 -32.83 6.65 -28.80
N SER A 727 -33.24 7.54 -29.72
CA SER A 727 -34.62 7.65 -30.18
C SER A 727 -35.02 6.57 -31.20
N SER A 728 -34.17 6.26 -32.17
CA SER A 728 -34.54 5.40 -33.32
C SER A 728 -34.99 3.99 -32.94
N LYS A 729 -34.51 3.45 -31.81
CA LYS A 729 -34.95 2.16 -31.25
C LYS A 729 -36.43 2.14 -30.80
N ARG A 730 -37.08 3.30 -30.60
CA ARG A 730 -38.52 3.37 -30.29
C ARG A 730 -39.43 3.03 -31.47
N SER A 731 -38.92 2.97 -32.70
CA SER A 731 -39.76 2.69 -33.88
C SER A 731 -40.04 1.20 -34.14
N ASN A 732 -39.49 0.28 -33.33
CA ASN A 732 -39.54 -1.18 -33.53
C ASN A 732 -39.95 -1.95 -32.25
N LYS A 733 -40.85 -1.38 -31.43
CA LYS A 733 -41.49 -2.05 -30.29
C LYS A 733 -42.92 -1.57 -30.09
#